data_AF-A0A9E2R662-F1
#
_entry.id   AF-A0A9E2R662-F1
#
_cell.length_a   1.000
_cell.length_b   1.000
_cell.length_c   1.000
_cell.angle_alpha   90.00
_cell.angle_beta   90.00
_cell.angle_gamma   90.00
#
_symmetry.space_group_name_H-M   'P 1'
#
loop_
_entity.id
_entity.type
_entity.pdbx_description
1 polymer ?
#
loop_
_entity_poly.entity_id
_entity_poly.type
_entity_poly.pdbx_seq_one_letter_code
_entity_poly.pdbx_strand_id
1 'polypeptide(L)'
;MSKGVMSLLEEVRQPLVDEALRSPALLSDLAGLERYVAESYDARSFVELLQNADDAGAERFVIRRSGDFLLVANDGHHFTRVEFESLCRSAASSKHRGTSIGYRGIGFKSVVGFAEVVHVLSGELEATFSRERTAREILQARRVPLIRIPHPLETEDRTKFGVAVERLLSDGFKTVFVFAGLIASAIEAEFAAFDATALLFLRNVCSVNISGAAESVITLDRETRKSGFQSLHLTCRAGKTLWSVMERDEIALAFLHDESSIVPMKGEQAVVHAFLPTHEPTGFPFKLNGDISTDPSRTRIVQDERTAAVVKTAAQFIIELLERLILGSGDARLMSALIPVSDPRMAGFQRRSFRTDFYAAIQRAGRGKFEDVFCRPTWLNAADFDKLAKASGVKSIPRKFDSVEGLPGLLKFLGGKEATFENIAPALKGTAPSVTGAAEIAAHLTTLFSTRQVEPQSINPAWKLWSVGKRVVSLDEVKQERTSFDDGFVEAAVEKVGSPTELRRFITALTDKVTAAKLIPGGDAADAPGSGGTQAPKLNPQISLKRWRSAEQQVLSVLTALSWKVEDVSRQNIGYDIEGRTPEGKDAFVEVKAIEYPGQAFTLTSNEEAVARQKGNAYRLALVRQTGEYLEVAFIEDPVHNVKLTRQCRLWLWECQRMISTRSVSRSSESGLFCETGR
;
A
#
# COMPACT_ATOMS: atom_id res chain seq x y z
N MET A 1 -5.99 16.32 -69.63
CA MET A 1 -6.85 15.94 -68.48
C MET A 1 -5.95 15.77 -67.27
N SER A 2 -5.88 16.79 -66.42
CA SER A 2 -5.18 16.70 -65.13
C SER A 2 -5.95 15.69 -64.28
N LYS A 3 -5.29 14.59 -63.87
CA LYS A 3 -5.83 13.76 -62.78
C LYS A 3 -5.82 14.66 -61.54
N GLY A 4 -7.00 15.16 -61.15
CA GLY A 4 -7.14 15.93 -59.92
C GLY A 4 -6.57 15.12 -58.76
N VAL A 5 -5.67 15.74 -57.99
CA VAL A 5 -5.15 15.14 -56.76
C VAL A 5 -6.35 14.96 -55.83
N MET A 6 -6.68 13.71 -55.49
CA MET A 6 -7.78 13.42 -54.56
C MET A 6 -7.41 13.97 -53.19
N SER A 7 -8.38 14.55 -52.47
CA SER A 7 -8.15 14.99 -51.10
C SER A 7 -7.89 13.80 -50.18
N LEU A 8 -7.20 14.03 -49.06
CA LEU A 8 -6.94 13.02 -48.03
C LEU A 8 -8.21 12.28 -47.58
N LEU A 9 -9.31 13.04 -47.45
CA LEU A 9 -10.63 12.49 -47.13
C LEU A 9 -11.11 11.52 -48.20
N GLU A 10 -11.09 11.92 -49.47
CA GLU A 10 -11.60 11.10 -50.59
C GLU A 10 -10.79 9.82 -50.77
N GLU A 11 -9.47 9.89 -50.62
CA GLU A 11 -8.58 8.72 -50.73
C GLU A 11 -8.87 7.64 -49.70
N VAL A 12 -9.31 8.01 -48.49
CA VAL A 12 -9.68 7.07 -47.43
C VAL A 12 -11.15 6.68 -47.51
N ARG A 13 -12.02 7.64 -47.83
CA ARG A 13 -13.48 7.45 -47.88
C ARG A 13 -13.91 6.51 -48.99
N GLN A 14 -13.41 6.68 -50.21
CA GLN A 14 -13.93 5.97 -51.38
C GLN A 14 -13.85 4.45 -51.24
N PRO A 15 -12.71 3.85 -50.83
CA PRO A 15 -12.63 2.40 -50.60
C PRO A 15 -13.62 1.90 -49.54
N LEU A 16 -13.86 2.68 -48.49
CA LEU A 16 -14.74 2.31 -47.37
C LEU A 16 -16.22 2.32 -47.78
N VAL A 17 -16.63 3.28 -48.61
CA VAL A 17 -17.97 3.34 -49.21
C VAL A 17 -18.16 2.17 -50.18
N ASP A 18 -17.17 1.91 -51.04
CA ASP A 18 -17.23 0.80 -52.00
C ASP A 18 -17.32 -0.57 -51.30
N GLU A 19 -16.61 -0.75 -50.19
CA GLU A 19 -16.73 -1.94 -49.33
C GLU A 19 -18.13 -2.06 -48.71
N ALA A 20 -18.66 -0.96 -48.16
CA ALA A 20 -19.97 -0.92 -47.53
C ALA A 20 -21.12 -1.23 -48.48
N LEU A 21 -21.10 -0.68 -49.70
CA LEU A 21 -22.09 -0.94 -50.74
C LEU A 21 -22.03 -2.40 -51.22
N ARG A 22 -20.83 -2.99 -51.32
CA ARG A 22 -20.64 -4.40 -51.68
C ARG A 22 -21.05 -5.36 -50.57
N SER A 23 -21.01 -4.94 -49.31
CA SER A 23 -21.34 -5.80 -48.16
C SER A 23 -22.07 -5.05 -47.03
N PRO A 24 -23.35 -4.68 -47.22
CA PRO A 24 -24.12 -3.93 -46.22
C PRO A 24 -24.37 -4.69 -44.91
N ALA A 25 -24.43 -6.03 -44.98
CA ALA A 25 -24.54 -6.91 -43.82
C ALA A 25 -23.30 -6.81 -42.93
N LEU A 26 -22.10 -6.85 -43.52
CA LEU A 26 -20.84 -6.69 -42.80
C LEU A 26 -20.76 -5.32 -42.11
N LEU A 27 -21.22 -4.26 -42.77
CA LEU A 27 -21.31 -2.92 -42.15
C LEU A 27 -22.23 -2.95 -40.91
N SER A 28 -23.35 -3.67 -40.98
CA SER A 28 -24.29 -3.83 -39.86
C SER A 28 -23.74 -4.65 -38.70
N ASP A 29 -22.84 -5.61 -38.97
CA ASP A 29 -22.13 -6.39 -37.97
C ASP A 29 -21.05 -5.55 -37.28
N LEU A 30 -20.29 -4.76 -38.06
CA LEU A 30 -19.31 -3.80 -37.52
C LEU A 30 -19.97 -2.76 -36.61
N ALA A 31 -21.18 -2.29 -36.94
CA ALA A 31 -21.96 -1.40 -36.08
C ALA A 31 -22.30 -2.05 -34.73
N GLY A 32 -22.63 -3.35 -34.73
CA GLY A 32 -22.89 -4.10 -33.50
C GLY A 32 -21.64 -4.23 -32.63
N LEU A 33 -20.49 -4.52 -33.25
CA LEU A 33 -19.21 -4.62 -32.55
C LEU A 33 -18.77 -3.28 -31.95
N GLU A 34 -18.89 -2.18 -32.71
CA GLU A 34 -18.55 -0.83 -32.23
C GLU A 34 -19.33 -0.48 -30.96
N ARG A 35 -20.63 -0.76 -30.95
CA ARG A 35 -21.49 -0.51 -29.78
C ARG A 35 -21.10 -1.37 -28.58
N TYR A 36 -20.86 -2.66 -28.79
CA TYR A 36 -20.43 -3.56 -27.72
C TYR A 36 -19.10 -3.12 -27.10
N VAL A 37 -18.15 -2.68 -27.94
CA VAL A 37 -16.87 -2.13 -27.48
C VAL A 37 -17.12 -0.86 -26.67
N ALA A 38 -17.93 0.09 -27.16
CA ALA A 38 -18.23 1.32 -26.43
C ALA A 38 -18.88 1.09 -25.07
N GLU A 39 -19.87 0.19 -24.98
CA GLU A 39 -20.56 -0.16 -23.73
C GLU A 39 -19.65 -0.87 -22.72
N SER A 40 -18.52 -1.45 -23.18
CA SER A 40 -17.54 -2.11 -22.33
C SER A 40 -16.48 -1.16 -21.75
N TYR A 41 -16.44 0.10 -22.19
CA TYR A 41 -15.46 1.09 -21.73
C TYR A 41 -16.07 1.94 -20.60
N ASP A 42 -15.56 1.74 -19.39
CA ASP A 42 -16.04 2.39 -18.16
C ASP A 42 -15.37 3.77 -17.95
N ALA A 43 -15.89 4.82 -18.60
CA ALA A 43 -15.38 6.19 -18.49
C ALA A 43 -13.86 6.33 -18.79
N ARG A 44 -13.43 5.79 -19.94
CA ARG A 44 -12.02 5.71 -20.36
C ARG A 44 -11.68 6.49 -21.62
N SER A 45 -12.65 7.13 -22.24
CA SER A 45 -12.47 7.77 -23.53
C SER A 45 -11.52 8.96 -23.46
N PHE A 46 -11.54 9.75 -22.39
CA PHE A 46 -10.64 10.90 -22.23
C PHE A 46 -9.17 10.47 -22.12
N VAL A 47 -8.89 9.41 -21.37
CA VAL A 47 -7.53 8.89 -21.23
C VAL A 47 -7.05 8.19 -22.50
N GLU A 48 -7.94 7.57 -23.28
CA GLU A 48 -7.61 7.03 -24.61
C GLU A 48 -7.30 8.15 -25.63
N LEU A 49 -8.06 9.25 -25.60
CA LEU A 49 -7.79 10.42 -26.44
C LEU A 49 -6.47 11.10 -26.04
N LEU A 50 -6.18 11.20 -24.74
CA LEU A 50 -4.90 11.68 -24.21
C LEU A 50 -3.74 10.81 -24.70
N GLN A 51 -3.89 9.49 -24.64
CA GLN A 51 -2.89 8.55 -25.14
C GLN A 51 -2.64 8.71 -26.65
N ASN A 52 -3.70 8.90 -27.44
CA ASN A 52 -3.55 9.15 -28.88
C ASN A 52 -2.81 10.47 -29.15
N ALA A 53 -3.03 11.50 -28.33
CA ALA A 53 -2.29 12.75 -28.40
C ALA A 53 -0.81 12.55 -28.05
N ASP A 54 -0.50 11.78 -27.01
CA ASP A 54 0.88 11.46 -26.63
C ASP A 54 1.62 10.68 -27.72
N ASP A 55 0.96 9.68 -28.31
CA ASP A 55 1.47 8.93 -29.47
C ASP A 55 1.71 9.85 -30.69
N ALA A 56 0.92 10.92 -30.81
CA ALA A 56 1.09 11.93 -31.85
C ALA A 56 2.22 12.94 -31.55
N GLY A 57 2.91 12.80 -30.42
CA GLY A 57 3.97 13.73 -30.01
C GLY A 57 3.42 15.06 -29.50
N ALA A 58 2.20 15.10 -28.99
CA ALA A 58 1.64 16.31 -28.39
C ALA A 58 2.30 16.63 -27.04
N GLU A 59 2.51 17.91 -26.77
CA GLU A 59 2.92 18.42 -25.46
C GLU A 59 1.70 18.94 -24.68
N ARG A 60 0.72 19.50 -25.40
CA ARG A 60 -0.51 20.07 -24.84
C ARG A 60 -1.74 19.32 -25.33
N PHE A 61 -2.66 19.07 -24.40
CA PHE A 61 -3.94 18.43 -24.66
C PHE A 61 -5.07 19.21 -23.97
N VAL A 62 -6.21 19.36 -24.64
CA VAL A 62 -7.37 20.11 -24.13
C VAL A 62 -8.62 19.26 -24.26
N ILE A 63 -9.46 19.28 -23.23
CA ILE A 63 -10.84 18.82 -23.24
C ILE A 63 -11.71 20.00 -22.79
N ARG A 64 -12.64 20.46 -23.62
CA ARG A 64 -13.49 21.61 -23.32
C ARG A 64 -14.95 21.34 -23.70
N ARG A 65 -15.85 21.47 -22.74
CA ARG A 65 -17.30 21.53 -23.00
C ARG A 65 -17.66 22.95 -23.46
N SER A 66 -18.35 23.07 -24.60
CA SER A 66 -18.80 24.35 -25.17
C SER A 66 -20.20 24.19 -25.76
N GLY A 67 -21.23 24.73 -25.10
CA GLY A 67 -22.62 24.64 -25.56
C GLY A 67 -23.10 23.19 -25.62
N ASP A 68 -23.37 22.66 -26.80
CA ASP A 68 -23.75 21.25 -27.07
C ASP A 68 -22.58 20.40 -27.61
N PHE A 69 -21.39 20.98 -27.68
CA PHE A 69 -20.18 20.32 -28.17
C PHE A 69 -19.18 20.00 -27.06
N LEU A 70 -18.43 18.92 -27.25
CA LEU A 70 -17.20 18.64 -26.53
C LEU A 70 -16.05 18.76 -27.53
N LEU A 71 -15.12 19.66 -27.28
CA LEU A 71 -13.93 19.87 -28.09
C LEU A 71 -12.75 19.18 -27.40
N VAL A 72 -12.04 18.34 -28.14
CA VAL A 72 -10.80 17.71 -27.67
C VAL A 72 -9.69 18.03 -28.66
N ALA A 73 -8.61 18.65 -28.20
CA ALA A 73 -7.56 19.15 -29.09
C ALA A 73 -6.16 18.79 -28.59
N ASN A 74 -5.22 18.61 -29.52
CA ASN A 74 -3.81 18.38 -29.23
C ASN A 74 -2.90 19.07 -30.26
N ASP A 75 -1.66 19.35 -29.86
CA ASP A 75 -0.65 20.04 -30.69
C ASP A 75 0.41 19.09 -31.29
N GLY A 76 0.15 17.78 -31.21
CA GLY A 76 0.90 16.73 -31.91
C GLY A 76 0.73 16.81 -33.43
N HIS A 77 1.38 15.92 -34.17
CA HIS A 77 1.39 16.00 -35.63
C HIS A 77 -0.01 15.84 -36.26
N HIS A 78 -0.18 16.40 -37.46
CA HIS A 78 -1.42 16.24 -38.23
C HIS A 78 -1.61 14.79 -38.66
N PHE A 79 -2.86 14.38 -38.85
CA PHE A 79 -3.18 13.05 -39.35
C PHE A 79 -2.50 12.77 -40.69
N THR A 80 -1.77 11.66 -40.74
CA THR A 80 -1.38 11.06 -42.02
C THR A 80 -2.55 10.26 -42.62
N ARG A 81 -2.47 9.95 -43.91
CA ARG A 81 -3.42 9.07 -44.61
C ARG A 81 -3.59 7.72 -43.90
N VAL A 82 -2.48 7.11 -43.50
CA VAL A 82 -2.47 5.81 -42.84
C VAL A 82 -3.15 5.89 -41.48
N GLU A 83 -2.89 6.94 -40.70
CA GLU A 83 -3.51 7.10 -39.37
C GLU A 83 -5.01 7.40 -39.46
N PHE A 84 -5.42 8.21 -40.43
CA PHE A 84 -6.84 8.48 -40.67
C PHE A 84 -7.58 7.25 -41.19
N GLU A 85 -6.95 6.46 -42.06
CA GLU A 85 -7.49 5.16 -42.49
C GLU A 85 -7.59 4.18 -41.30
N SER A 86 -6.57 4.10 -40.45
CA SER A 86 -6.59 3.32 -39.21
C SER A 86 -7.69 3.76 -38.25
N LEU A 87 -8.00 5.06 -38.16
CA LEU A 87 -9.13 5.57 -37.38
C LEU A 87 -10.46 4.99 -37.89
N CYS A 88 -10.62 4.88 -39.21
CA CYS A 88 -11.82 4.37 -39.87
C CYS A 88 -11.94 2.83 -39.81
N ARG A 89 -10.81 2.11 -39.83
CA ARG A 89 -10.78 0.64 -39.88
C ARG A 89 -10.66 0.01 -38.49
N SER A 90 -11.65 -0.77 -38.09
CA SER A 90 -11.61 -1.56 -36.85
C SER A 90 -10.45 -2.55 -36.86
N ALA A 91 -9.67 -2.59 -35.77
CA ALA A 91 -8.54 -3.52 -35.55
C ALA A 91 -7.37 -3.42 -36.55
N ALA A 92 -7.27 -2.35 -37.33
CA ALA A 92 -6.16 -2.08 -38.24
C ALA A 92 -5.23 -1.00 -37.67
N SER A 93 -4.52 -1.31 -36.58
CA SER A 93 -3.44 -0.44 -36.10
C SER A 93 -2.19 -0.67 -36.95
N SER A 94 -1.68 0.39 -37.59
CA SER A 94 -0.34 0.39 -38.21
C SER A 94 0.79 0.44 -37.18
N LYS A 95 0.45 0.71 -35.92
CA LYS A 95 1.42 0.90 -34.84
C LYS A 95 1.82 -0.42 -34.19
N HIS A 96 3.12 -0.60 -34.01
CA HIS A 96 3.71 -1.78 -33.38
C HIS A 96 3.67 -1.62 -31.85
N ARG A 97 3.28 -2.68 -31.14
CA ARG A 97 3.23 -2.69 -29.67
C ARG A 97 4.66 -2.56 -29.12
N GLY A 98 4.90 -1.57 -28.26
CA GLY A 98 6.22 -1.21 -27.71
C GLY A 98 6.72 0.17 -28.18
N THR A 99 6.51 0.53 -29.45
CA THR A 99 6.86 1.88 -29.97
C THR A 99 5.74 2.88 -29.78
N SER A 100 4.49 2.43 -29.82
CA SER A 100 3.30 3.25 -29.51
C SER A 100 2.50 2.63 -28.36
N ILE A 101 1.84 3.48 -27.60
CA ILE A 101 0.95 3.05 -26.53
C ILE A 101 -0.35 2.47 -27.13
N GLY A 102 -0.87 3.09 -28.21
CA GLY A 102 -2.15 2.76 -28.84
C GLY A 102 -2.08 1.69 -29.93
N TYR A 103 -1.77 0.44 -29.57
CA TYR A 103 -1.55 -0.62 -30.58
C TYR A 103 -2.80 -1.41 -31.03
N ARG A 104 -3.93 -1.34 -30.31
CA ARG A 104 -5.12 -2.17 -30.62
C ARG A 104 -6.06 -1.56 -31.67
N GLY A 105 -5.93 -0.27 -31.98
CA GLY A 105 -6.82 0.43 -32.94
C GLY A 105 -8.30 0.51 -32.52
N ILE A 106 -8.62 0.26 -31.24
CA ILE A 106 -10.00 0.29 -30.71
C ILE A 106 -10.25 1.42 -29.71
N GLY A 107 -9.20 2.05 -29.16
CA GLY A 107 -9.31 3.03 -28.08
C GLY A 107 -10.18 4.23 -28.44
N PHE A 108 -10.06 4.75 -29.65
CA PHE A 108 -10.88 5.86 -30.13
C PHE A 108 -12.37 5.51 -30.25
N LYS A 109 -12.74 4.23 -30.41
CA LYS A 109 -14.16 3.83 -30.53
C LYS A 109 -14.93 4.01 -29.22
N SER A 110 -14.25 4.14 -28.09
CA SER A 110 -14.87 4.46 -26.79
C SER A 110 -15.74 5.72 -26.83
N VAL A 111 -15.41 6.69 -27.70
CA VAL A 111 -16.17 7.95 -27.85
C VAL A 111 -17.62 7.74 -28.30
N VAL A 112 -17.92 6.60 -28.91
CA VAL A 112 -19.27 6.18 -29.28
C VAL A 112 -20.17 6.03 -28.06
N GLY A 113 -19.59 5.78 -26.87
CA GLY A 113 -20.31 5.69 -25.61
C GLY A 113 -20.87 7.04 -25.13
N PHE A 114 -20.40 8.16 -25.69
CA PHE A 114 -20.85 9.49 -25.28
C PHE A 114 -21.25 10.44 -26.42
N ALA A 115 -21.06 10.08 -27.69
CA ALA A 115 -21.32 10.95 -28.84
C ALA A 115 -22.03 10.25 -30.01
N GLU A 116 -22.88 11.02 -30.71
CA GLU A 116 -23.59 10.56 -31.91
C GLU A 116 -22.98 11.06 -33.22
N VAL A 117 -22.20 12.15 -33.16
CA VAL A 117 -21.50 12.75 -34.31
C VAL A 117 -20.09 13.16 -33.87
N VAL A 118 -19.10 12.93 -34.73
CA VAL A 118 -17.71 13.32 -34.49
C VAL A 118 -17.17 14.07 -35.70
N HIS A 119 -16.70 15.30 -35.50
CA HIS A 119 -15.95 16.05 -36.50
C HIS A 119 -14.46 15.98 -36.18
N VAL A 120 -13.63 15.85 -37.20
CA VAL A 120 -12.16 15.79 -37.12
C VAL A 120 -11.60 16.90 -37.99
N LEU A 121 -10.81 17.79 -37.40
CA LEU A 121 -10.05 18.81 -38.12
C LEU A 121 -8.56 18.61 -37.84
N SER A 122 -7.75 18.41 -38.88
CA SER A 122 -6.31 18.20 -38.74
C SER A 122 -5.56 18.58 -40.02
N GLY A 123 -4.93 19.76 -40.01
CA GLY A 123 -4.31 20.31 -41.23
C GLY A 123 -5.38 20.55 -42.30
N GLU A 124 -5.21 19.94 -43.48
CA GLU A 124 -6.18 20.01 -44.58
C GLU A 124 -7.35 19.02 -44.44
N LEU A 125 -7.31 18.13 -43.44
CA LEU A 125 -8.38 17.16 -43.19
C LEU A 125 -9.54 17.84 -42.45
N GLU A 126 -10.71 17.87 -43.07
CA GLU A 126 -11.98 18.15 -42.41
C GLU A 126 -12.98 17.01 -42.69
N ALA A 127 -13.28 16.22 -41.67
CA ALA A 127 -14.12 15.03 -41.79
C ALA A 127 -15.21 15.00 -40.72
N THR A 128 -16.36 14.41 -41.05
CA THR A 128 -17.48 14.17 -40.15
C THR A 128 -17.89 12.71 -40.17
N PHE A 129 -17.94 12.08 -39.00
CA PHE A 129 -18.54 10.79 -38.76
C PHE A 129 -19.97 10.99 -38.26
N SER A 130 -20.94 10.48 -39.01
CA SER A 130 -22.36 10.56 -38.67
C SER A 130 -23.06 9.28 -39.12
N ARG A 131 -23.79 8.64 -38.20
CA ARG A 131 -24.63 7.47 -38.53
C ARG A 131 -25.74 7.87 -39.50
N GLU A 132 -26.30 9.05 -39.33
CA GLU A 132 -27.38 9.54 -40.18
C GLU A 132 -26.92 9.72 -41.63
N ARG A 133 -25.79 10.40 -41.85
CA ARG A 133 -25.22 10.57 -43.20
C ARG A 133 -24.87 9.22 -43.84
N THR A 134 -24.27 8.32 -43.06
CA THR A 134 -23.91 6.98 -43.54
C THR A 134 -25.14 6.14 -43.90
N ALA A 135 -26.21 6.20 -43.09
CA ALA A 135 -27.44 5.49 -43.36
C ALA A 135 -28.19 6.04 -44.59
N ARG A 136 -28.09 7.36 -44.85
CA ARG A 136 -28.64 7.99 -46.07
C ARG A 136 -27.92 7.52 -47.34
N GLU A 137 -26.61 7.28 -47.27
CA GLU A 137 -25.81 6.83 -48.40
C GLU A 137 -25.89 5.31 -48.62
N ILE A 138 -25.94 4.52 -47.54
CA ILE A 138 -25.94 3.05 -47.57
C ILE A 138 -27.31 2.52 -47.10
N LEU A 139 -28.35 2.79 -47.89
CA LEU A 139 -29.75 2.44 -47.55
C LEU A 139 -29.97 0.93 -47.33
N GLN A 140 -29.09 0.08 -47.87
CA GLN A 140 -29.19 -1.38 -47.75
C GLN A 140 -28.68 -1.90 -46.39
N ALA A 141 -27.98 -1.07 -45.60
CA ALA A 141 -27.48 -1.47 -44.29
C ALA A 141 -28.53 -1.25 -43.20
N ARG A 142 -28.80 -2.28 -42.38
CA ARG A 142 -29.76 -2.18 -41.26
C ARG A 142 -29.24 -1.29 -40.13
N ARG A 143 -27.93 -1.32 -39.91
CA ARG A 143 -27.22 -0.51 -38.90
C ARG A 143 -25.91 -0.02 -39.50
N VAL A 144 -25.45 1.14 -39.06
CA VAL A 144 -24.18 1.70 -39.50
C VAL A 144 -23.32 2.12 -38.28
N PRO A 145 -22.01 1.85 -38.31
CA PRO A 145 -21.08 2.32 -37.29
C PRO A 145 -20.89 3.84 -37.40
N LEU A 146 -20.60 4.50 -36.29
CA LEU A 146 -20.28 5.93 -36.27
C LEU A 146 -18.91 6.17 -36.88
N ILE A 147 -17.88 5.52 -36.35
CA ILE A 147 -16.50 5.75 -36.76
C ILE A 147 -16.13 4.72 -37.83
N ARG A 148 -16.64 4.88 -39.05
CA ARG A 148 -16.25 4.04 -40.20
C ARG A 148 -16.20 4.77 -41.52
N ILE A 149 -17.29 5.43 -41.90
CA ILE A 149 -17.34 6.18 -43.17
C ILE A 149 -17.26 7.66 -42.82
N PRO A 150 -16.12 8.32 -43.13
CA PRO A 150 -16.02 9.76 -42.97
C PRO A 150 -16.76 10.47 -44.11
N HIS A 151 -17.44 11.55 -43.78
CA HIS A 151 -18.15 12.44 -44.70
C HIS A 151 -17.46 13.81 -44.73
N PRO A 152 -17.61 14.59 -45.81
CA PRO A 152 -17.19 15.99 -45.80
C PRO A 152 -17.82 16.76 -44.64
N LEU A 153 -17.07 17.70 -44.07
CA LEU A 153 -17.61 18.65 -43.10
C LEU A 153 -18.49 19.67 -43.84
N GLU A 154 -19.77 19.73 -43.49
CA GLU A 154 -20.72 20.67 -44.08
C GLU A 154 -20.56 22.07 -43.46
N THR A 155 -20.77 23.12 -44.25
CA THR A 155 -20.65 24.52 -43.81
C THR A 155 -21.57 24.85 -42.64
N GLU A 156 -22.77 24.25 -42.60
CA GLU A 156 -23.71 24.43 -41.50
C GLU A 156 -23.15 23.94 -40.17
N ASP A 157 -22.52 22.75 -40.15
CA ASP A 157 -21.87 22.22 -38.96
C ASP A 157 -20.66 23.06 -38.56
N ARG A 158 -19.81 23.41 -39.53
CA ARG A 158 -18.62 24.25 -39.30
C ARG A 158 -18.99 25.56 -38.63
N THR A 159 -20.12 26.16 -39.00
CA THR A 159 -20.60 27.43 -38.43
C THR A 159 -20.96 27.29 -36.94
N LYS A 160 -21.48 26.13 -36.50
CA LYS A 160 -21.93 25.90 -35.11
C LYS A 160 -20.78 25.89 -34.11
N PHE A 161 -19.61 25.38 -34.50
CA PHE A 161 -18.43 25.28 -33.63
C PHE A 161 -17.21 26.09 -34.13
N GLY A 162 -17.40 26.87 -35.19
CA GLY A 162 -16.36 27.57 -35.96
C GLY A 162 -15.40 28.35 -35.09
N VAL A 163 -15.96 29.32 -34.35
CA VAL A 163 -15.24 30.22 -33.45
C VAL A 163 -14.44 29.46 -32.39
N ALA A 164 -15.03 28.42 -31.79
CA ALA A 164 -14.37 27.64 -30.74
C ALA A 164 -13.18 26.85 -31.29
N VAL A 165 -13.31 26.28 -32.49
CA VAL A 165 -12.22 25.57 -33.18
C VAL A 165 -11.13 26.53 -33.65
N GLU A 166 -11.48 27.66 -34.24
CA GLU A 166 -10.53 28.68 -34.71
C GLU A 166 -9.67 29.22 -33.56
N ARG A 167 -10.26 29.39 -32.38
CA ARG A 167 -9.51 29.75 -31.18
C ARG A 167 -8.47 28.69 -30.82
N LEU A 168 -8.83 27.41 -30.81
CA LEU A 168 -7.88 26.32 -30.53
C LEU A 168 -6.77 26.25 -31.59
N LEU A 169 -7.11 26.39 -32.87
CA LEU A 169 -6.12 26.40 -33.95
C LEU A 169 -5.17 27.60 -33.82
N SER A 170 -5.69 28.78 -33.47
CA SER A 170 -4.89 29.99 -33.22
C SER A 170 -3.99 29.85 -31.98
N ASP A 171 -4.42 29.09 -30.97
CA ASP A 171 -3.62 28.74 -29.79
C ASP A 171 -2.55 27.66 -30.08
N GLY A 172 -2.43 27.23 -31.34
CA GLY A 172 -1.41 26.31 -31.84
C GLY A 172 -1.76 24.82 -31.71
N PHE A 173 -3.01 24.47 -31.42
CA PHE A 173 -3.47 23.09 -31.52
C PHE A 173 -3.60 22.68 -32.99
N LYS A 174 -3.17 21.47 -33.33
CA LYS A 174 -3.03 21.00 -34.71
C LYS A 174 -4.13 20.02 -35.12
N THR A 175 -4.67 19.30 -34.16
CA THR A 175 -5.77 18.37 -34.35
C THR A 175 -6.87 18.68 -33.36
N VAL A 176 -8.10 18.84 -33.85
CA VAL A 176 -9.30 19.13 -33.06
C VAL A 176 -10.40 18.14 -33.40
N PHE A 177 -10.88 17.43 -32.38
CA PHE A 177 -12.11 16.64 -32.42
C PHE A 177 -13.25 17.47 -31.86
N VAL A 178 -14.39 17.47 -32.54
CA VAL A 178 -15.64 18.07 -32.04
C VAL A 178 -16.69 16.98 -31.95
N PHE A 179 -17.12 16.66 -30.74
CA PHE A 179 -18.16 15.67 -30.48
C PHE A 179 -19.51 16.37 -30.28
N ALA A 180 -20.56 15.84 -30.92
CA ALA A 180 -21.93 16.34 -30.83
C ALA A 180 -22.92 15.19 -30.59
N GLY A 181 -24.16 15.54 -30.21
CA GLY A 181 -25.15 14.56 -29.75
C GLY A 181 -24.66 13.87 -28.48
N LEU A 182 -24.33 14.67 -27.46
CA LEU A 182 -23.63 14.20 -26.28
C LEU A 182 -24.56 13.51 -25.27
N ILE A 183 -24.09 12.41 -24.70
CA ILE A 183 -24.73 11.75 -23.56
C ILE A 183 -24.16 12.37 -22.28
N ALA A 184 -24.92 13.28 -21.67
CA ALA A 184 -24.44 14.08 -20.53
C ALA A 184 -23.89 13.23 -19.37
N SER A 185 -24.59 12.17 -18.97
CA SER A 185 -24.16 11.29 -17.87
C SER A 185 -22.83 10.59 -18.16
N ALA A 186 -22.58 10.19 -19.41
CA ALA A 186 -21.32 9.56 -19.80
C ALA A 186 -20.16 10.57 -19.78
N ILE A 187 -20.39 11.80 -20.24
CA ILE A 187 -19.40 12.87 -20.18
C ILE A 187 -19.04 13.26 -18.74
N GLU A 188 -20.02 13.39 -17.86
CA GLU A 188 -19.76 13.69 -16.44
C GLU A 188 -18.96 12.57 -15.77
N ALA A 189 -19.23 11.30 -16.12
CA ALA A 189 -18.44 10.17 -15.66
C ALA A 189 -16.98 10.25 -16.14
N GLU A 190 -16.73 10.63 -17.40
CA GLU A 190 -15.38 10.82 -17.95
C GLU A 190 -14.62 11.95 -17.24
N PHE A 191 -15.27 13.09 -16.97
CA PHE A 191 -14.66 14.18 -16.19
C PHE A 191 -14.33 13.76 -14.76
N ALA A 192 -15.22 12.99 -14.11
CA ALA A 192 -15.02 12.52 -12.74
C ALA A 192 -13.93 11.44 -12.63
N ALA A 193 -13.79 10.59 -13.65
CA ALA A 193 -12.84 9.48 -13.67
C ALA A 193 -11.40 9.90 -14.08
N PHE A 194 -11.22 11.10 -14.64
CA PHE A 194 -9.91 11.53 -15.12
C PHE A 194 -8.91 11.74 -13.97
N ASP A 195 -7.90 10.87 -13.91
CA ASP A 195 -6.82 10.93 -12.92
C ASP A 195 -5.60 11.69 -13.47
N ALA A 196 -5.15 12.72 -12.75
CA ALA A 196 -3.95 13.48 -13.07
C ALA A 196 -2.68 12.60 -13.13
N THR A 197 -2.65 11.46 -12.42
CA THR A 197 -1.52 10.53 -12.48
C THR A 197 -1.40 9.78 -13.81
N ALA A 198 -2.37 9.92 -14.72
CA ALA A 198 -2.29 9.40 -16.08
C ALA A 198 -1.09 9.99 -16.86
N LEU A 199 -0.62 11.20 -16.51
CA LEU A 199 0.51 11.83 -17.19
C LEU A 199 1.88 11.25 -16.77
N LEU A 200 1.97 10.54 -15.63
CA LEU A 200 3.26 10.16 -15.04
C LEU A 200 4.16 9.38 -16.00
N PHE A 201 3.56 8.49 -16.81
CA PHE A 201 4.26 7.57 -17.72
C PHE A 201 4.08 7.91 -19.21
N LEU A 202 3.44 9.03 -19.54
CA LEU A 202 3.35 9.54 -20.91
C LEU A 202 4.69 10.12 -21.35
N ARG A 203 4.97 10.08 -22.65
CA ARG A 203 6.29 10.46 -23.18
C ARG A 203 6.41 11.95 -23.44
N ASN A 204 5.37 12.56 -23.99
CA ASN A 204 5.38 13.91 -24.57
C ASN A 204 4.43 14.85 -23.84
N VAL A 205 3.21 14.40 -23.53
CA VAL A 205 2.18 15.30 -22.95
C VAL A 205 2.60 15.75 -21.55
N CYS A 206 2.73 17.06 -21.39
CA CYS A 206 3.11 17.71 -20.14
C CYS A 206 2.04 18.69 -19.62
N SER A 207 1.03 19.04 -20.44
CA SER A 207 -0.04 19.96 -20.05
C SER A 207 -1.39 19.47 -20.54
N VAL A 208 -2.34 19.33 -19.61
CA VAL A 208 -3.74 18.96 -19.88
C VAL A 208 -4.66 20.03 -19.30
N ASN A 209 -5.47 20.67 -20.15
CA ASN A 209 -6.52 21.60 -19.71
C ASN A 209 -7.89 20.95 -19.88
N ILE A 210 -8.64 20.85 -18.79
CA ILE A 210 -9.96 20.24 -18.72
C ILE A 210 -10.93 21.33 -18.29
N SER A 211 -11.86 21.68 -19.18
CA SER A 211 -12.93 22.66 -18.92
C SER A 211 -14.29 21.94 -19.02
N GLY A 212 -14.75 21.40 -17.90
CA GLY A 212 -16.10 20.84 -17.73
C GLY A 212 -16.99 21.83 -16.98
N ALA A 213 -17.57 21.40 -15.85
CA ALA A 213 -18.23 22.30 -14.89
C ALA A 213 -17.26 23.27 -14.19
N ALA A 214 -16.00 22.87 -14.06
CA ALA A 214 -14.91 23.70 -13.54
C ALA A 214 -13.68 23.58 -14.46
N GLU A 215 -12.92 24.67 -14.55
CA GLU A 215 -11.60 24.62 -15.19
C GLU A 215 -10.59 23.93 -14.29
N SER A 216 -9.81 23.04 -14.87
CA SER A 216 -8.71 22.32 -14.24
C SER A 216 -7.54 22.27 -15.20
N VAL A 217 -6.38 22.72 -14.74
CA VAL A 217 -5.12 22.62 -15.48
C VAL A 217 -4.23 21.65 -14.74
N ILE A 218 -3.76 20.63 -15.46
CA ILE A 218 -2.84 19.62 -14.98
C ILE A 218 -1.54 19.81 -15.73
N THR A 219 -0.44 20.02 -15.01
CA THR A 219 0.90 20.18 -15.60
C THR A 219 1.86 19.17 -14.98
N LEU A 220 2.80 18.72 -15.80
CA LEU A 220 3.82 17.76 -15.41
C LEU A 220 5.20 18.25 -15.87
N ASP A 221 5.97 18.78 -14.94
CA ASP A 221 7.35 19.19 -15.20
C ASP A 221 8.28 17.99 -14.99
N ARG A 222 9.10 17.67 -16.00
CA ARG A 222 10.09 16.59 -15.92
C ARG A 222 11.48 17.18 -15.71
N GLU A 223 12.06 16.96 -14.55
CA GLU A 223 13.44 17.40 -14.26
C GLU A 223 14.48 16.35 -14.70
N THR A 224 15.72 16.82 -14.91
CA THR A 224 16.83 16.00 -15.39
C THR A 224 17.11 14.81 -14.47
N ARG A 225 17.41 13.65 -15.06
CA ARG A 225 17.72 12.43 -14.31
C ARG A 225 18.93 12.64 -13.40
N LYS A 226 18.78 12.40 -12.11
CA LYS A 226 19.88 12.32 -11.14
C LYS A 226 19.87 10.94 -10.49
N SER A 227 21.03 10.28 -10.47
CA SER A 227 21.23 9.02 -9.74
C SER A 227 20.27 7.87 -10.11
N GLY A 228 19.81 7.81 -11.36
CA GLY A 228 18.87 6.81 -11.87
C GLY A 228 17.39 7.13 -11.64
N PHE A 229 17.08 8.26 -11.01
CA PHE A 229 15.72 8.78 -10.84
C PHE A 229 15.44 9.91 -11.83
N GLN A 230 14.24 9.90 -12.40
CA GLN A 230 13.64 11.07 -13.01
C GLN A 230 12.69 11.72 -12.00
N SER A 231 12.92 13.00 -11.68
CA SER A 231 12.04 13.74 -10.79
C SER A 231 10.93 14.42 -11.60
N LEU A 232 9.68 14.30 -11.14
CA LEU A 232 8.51 14.84 -11.80
C LEU A 232 7.69 15.69 -10.83
N HIS A 233 7.27 16.88 -11.25
CA HIS A 233 6.35 17.72 -10.51
C HIS A 233 4.99 17.72 -11.19
N LEU A 234 4.01 17.05 -10.57
CA LEU A 234 2.63 17.01 -11.05
C LEU A 234 1.82 18.07 -10.29
N THR A 235 1.35 19.10 -11.00
CA THR A 235 0.47 20.12 -10.45
C THR A 235 -0.93 19.92 -10.99
N CYS A 236 -1.92 19.87 -10.11
CA CYS A 236 -3.33 19.81 -10.47
C CYS A 236 -4.18 20.64 -9.48
N ARG A 237 -5.50 20.65 -9.66
CA ARG A 237 -6.43 21.37 -8.77
C ARG A 237 -6.31 20.97 -7.29
N ALA A 238 -5.95 19.71 -7.00
CA ALA A 238 -5.78 19.21 -5.64
C ALA A 238 -4.47 19.67 -4.98
N GLY A 239 -3.52 20.20 -5.75
CA GLY A 239 -2.23 20.67 -5.27
C GLY A 239 -1.07 20.21 -6.15
N LYS A 240 0.14 20.47 -5.66
CA LYS A 240 1.39 20.05 -6.29
C LYS A 240 1.92 18.80 -5.60
N THR A 241 2.29 17.80 -6.38
CA THR A 241 2.90 16.55 -5.91
C THR A 241 4.24 16.33 -6.58
N LEU A 242 5.19 15.79 -5.83
CA LEU A 242 6.52 15.44 -6.32
C LEU A 242 6.62 13.92 -6.43
N TRP A 243 7.15 13.46 -7.57
CA TRP A 243 7.32 12.05 -7.86
C TRP A 243 8.75 11.76 -8.28
N SER A 244 9.19 10.55 -8.00
CA SER A 244 10.44 9.98 -8.52
C SER A 244 10.12 8.74 -9.32
N VAL A 245 10.53 8.71 -10.58
CA VAL A 245 10.32 7.57 -11.49
C VAL A 245 11.66 6.89 -11.75
N MET A 246 11.70 5.58 -11.53
CA MET A 246 12.83 4.72 -11.89
C MET A 246 12.43 3.79 -13.03
N GLU A 247 13.18 3.84 -14.12
CA GLU A 247 12.94 3.02 -15.31
C GLU A 247 14.01 1.95 -15.49
N ARG A 248 13.60 0.79 -15.97
CA ARG A 248 14.48 -0.32 -16.34
C ARG A 248 13.75 -1.25 -17.29
N ASP A 249 14.40 -1.75 -18.34
CA ASP A 249 13.88 -2.87 -19.16
C ASP A 249 12.38 -2.71 -19.52
N GLU A 250 11.99 -1.52 -19.98
CA GLU A 250 10.60 -1.14 -20.37
C GLU A 250 9.56 -1.09 -19.24
N ILE A 251 9.98 -1.21 -17.97
CA ILE A 251 9.14 -0.97 -16.80
C ILE A 251 9.51 0.35 -16.12
N ALA A 252 8.56 0.95 -15.40
CA ALA A 252 8.78 2.12 -14.57
C ALA A 252 8.11 1.99 -13.19
N LEU A 253 8.81 2.37 -12.13
CA LEU A 253 8.30 2.46 -10.77
C LEU A 253 8.20 3.93 -10.38
N ALA A 254 7.02 4.42 -10.01
CA ALA A 254 6.81 5.80 -9.57
C ALA A 254 6.51 5.87 -8.07
N PHE A 255 7.33 6.63 -7.36
CA PHE A 255 7.28 6.86 -5.93
C PHE A 255 6.83 8.29 -5.63
N LEU A 256 5.87 8.45 -4.71
CA LEU A 256 5.39 9.76 -4.26
C LEU A 256 6.37 10.34 -3.21
N HIS A 257 6.49 11.67 -3.16
CA HIS A 257 7.28 12.38 -2.15
C HIS A 257 6.40 13.28 -1.25
N ASP A 258 6.87 13.46 -0.01
CA ASP A 258 6.44 14.50 0.93
C ASP A 258 7.65 15.28 1.43
N GLU A 259 7.55 16.61 1.56
CA GLU A 259 8.62 17.52 2.03
C GLU A 259 10.04 17.16 1.53
N SER A 260 10.15 16.68 0.26
CA SER A 260 11.35 16.18 -0.45
C SER A 260 11.80 14.72 -0.25
N SER A 261 11.13 13.91 0.55
CA SER A 261 11.45 12.48 0.77
C SER A 261 10.38 11.53 0.23
N ILE A 262 10.76 10.31 -0.14
CA ILE A 262 9.80 9.29 -0.59
C ILE A 262 8.81 8.95 0.53
N VAL A 263 7.54 8.80 0.20
CA VAL A 263 6.50 8.34 1.11
C VAL A 263 5.74 7.15 0.53
N PRO A 264 5.46 6.12 1.34
CA PRO A 264 4.67 4.99 0.89
C PRO A 264 3.24 5.44 0.58
N MET A 265 2.79 5.16 -0.63
CA MET A 265 1.42 5.40 -1.07
C MET A 265 0.42 4.45 -0.38
N LYS A 266 -0.83 4.89 -0.25
CA LYS A 266 -1.93 4.01 0.14
C LYS A 266 -2.17 2.96 -0.96
N GLY A 267 -2.51 1.72 -0.55
CA GLY A 267 -2.67 0.60 -1.47
C GLY A 267 -3.69 0.80 -2.59
N GLU A 268 -4.74 1.60 -2.36
CA GLU A 268 -5.76 1.94 -3.38
C GLU A 268 -5.24 2.86 -4.48
N GLN A 269 -4.25 3.70 -4.18
CA GLN A 269 -3.64 4.62 -5.15
C GLN A 269 -2.47 3.97 -5.90
N ALA A 270 -1.89 2.93 -5.30
CA ALA A 270 -0.75 2.18 -5.81
C ALA A 270 -1.22 1.12 -6.81
N VAL A 271 -1.64 1.60 -7.98
CA VAL A 271 -2.16 0.77 -9.07
C VAL A 271 -1.11 0.52 -10.14
N VAL A 272 -1.35 -0.53 -10.90
CA VAL A 272 -0.61 -0.86 -12.10
C VAL A 272 -1.10 0.00 -13.25
N HIS A 273 -0.17 0.46 -14.09
CA HIS A 273 -0.40 1.18 -15.32
C HIS A 273 0.00 0.28 -16.49
N ALA A 274 -0.90 0.17 -17.47
CA ALA A 274 -0.57 -0.29 -18.81
C ALA A 274 -0.45 0.98 -19.68
N PHE A 275 0.55 1.80 -19.36
CA PHE A 275 0.71 3.21 -19.72
C PHE A 275 -0.34 4.14 -19.12
N LEU A 276 -1.62 3.78 -19.23
CA LEU A 276 -2.73 4.41 -18.51
C LEU A 276 -3.05 3.64 -17.22
N PRO A 277 -3.60 4.32 -16.19
CA PRO A 277 -3.94 3.67 -14.93
C PRO A 277 -4.96 2.54 -15.12
N THR A 278 -4.79 1.44 -14.38
CA THR A 278 -5.78 0.36 -14.25
C THR A 278 -6.42 0.39 -12.85
N HIS A 279 -7.38 -0.50 -12.59
CA HIS A 279 -7.92 -0.70 -11.23
C HIS A 279 -7.17 -1.79 -10.44
N GLU A 280 -6.13 -2.38 -11.01
CA GLU A 280 -5.40 -3.47 -10.37
C GLU A 280 -4.32 -2.92 -9.42
N PRO A 281 -4.34 -3.28 -8.12
CA PRO A 281 -3.33 -2.85 -7.17
C PRO A 281 -2.00 -3.56 -7.42
N THR A 282 -0.88 -2.86 -7.21
CA THR A 282 0.46 -3.46 -7.30
C THR A 282 0.75 -4.41 -6.15
N GLY A 283 0.22 -4.13 -4.95
CA GLY A 283 0.62 -4.79 -3.70
C GLY A 283 1.81 -4.11 -2.99
N PHE A 284 2.36 -3.07 -3.60
CA PHE A 284 3.42 -2.27 -3.01
C PHE A 284 3.00 -0.79 -2.99
N PRO A 285 3.60 0.06 -2.16
CA PRO A 285 3.17 1.46 -2.01
C PRO A 285 3.78 2.38 -3.10
N PHE A 286 3.81 1.91 -4.35
CA PHE A 286 4.23 2.66 -5.54
C PHE A 286 3.37 2.28 -6.75
N LYS A 287 3.37 3.13 -7.79
CA LYS A 287 2.77 2.79 -9.10
C LYS A 287 3.78 2.05 -9.96
N LEU A 288 3.31 1.05 -10.70
CA LEU A 288 4.12 0.27 -11.63
C LEU A 288 3.58 0.45 -13.05
N ASN A 289 4.43 0.78 -14.00
CA ASN A 289 4.11 0.83 -15.42
C ASN A 289 4.89 -0.21 -16.22
N GLY A 290 4.28 -0.78 -17.26
CA GLY A 290 4.94 -1.62 -18.26
C GLY A 290 4.00 -2.05 -19.39
N ASP A 291 4.51 -2.78 -20.37
CA ASP A 291 3.69 -3.37 -21.44
C ASP A 291 2.87 -4.56 -20.91
N ILE A 292 1.78 -4.24 -20.23
CA ILE A 292 0.90 -5.20 -19.57
C ILE A 292 -0.33 -5.46 -20.44
N SER A 293 -0.75 -6.72 -20.52
CA SER A 293 -1.99 -7.07 -21.22
C SER A 293 -3.20 -6.76 -20.35
N THR A 294 -4.17 -6.08 -20.94
CA THR A 294 -5.44 -5.77 -20.29
C THR A 294 -6.62 -6.40 -21.03
N ASP A 295 -7.75 -6.48 -20.34
CA ASP A 295 -9.04 -6.79 -20.94
C ASP A 295 -9.45 -5.71 -21.96
N PRO A 296 -10.53 -5.90 -22.74
CA PRO A 296 -10.99 -4.90 -23.71
C PRO A 296 -11.29 -3.53 -23.11
N SER A 297 -11.78 -3.46 -21.85
CA SER A 297 -12.05 -2.20 -21.15
C SER A 297 -10.79 -1.46 -20.68
N ARG A 298 -9.64 -2.15 -20.66
CA ARG A 298 -8.34 -1.65 -20.17
C ARG A 298 -8.34 -1.26 -18.70
N THR A 299 -9.29 -1.78 -17.93
CA THR A 299 -9.39 -1.55 -16.49
C THR A 299 -8.80 -2.69 -15.67
N ARG A 300 -8.77 -3.91 -16.24
CA ARG A 300 -8.27 -5.12 -15.58
C ARG A 300 -7.11 -5.74 -16.33
N ILE A 301 -6.23 -6.39 -15.59
CA ILE A 301 -5.05 -7.06 -16.13
C ILE A 301 -5.37 -8.50 -16.49
N VAL A 302 -4.88 -8.93 -17.65
CA VAL A 302 -4.94 -10.33 -18.11
C VAL A 302 -3.62 -11.00 -17.76
N GLN A 303 -3.65 -12.08 -16.98
CA GLN A 303 -2.42 -12.80 -16.59
C GLN A 303 -1.91 -13.74 -17.69
N ASP A 304 -1.39 -13.16 -18.77
CA ASP A 304 -0.73 -13.85 -19.89
C ASP A 304 0.80 -13.84 -19.76
N GLU A 305 1.50 -14.44 -20.74
CA GLU A 305 2.97 -14.52 -20.78
C GLU A 305 3.64 -13.14 -20.79
N ARG A 306 3.01 -12.15 -21.43
CA ARG A 306 3.53 -10.78 -21.50
C ARG A 306 3.49 -10.10 -20.14
N THR A 307 2.35 -10.17 -19.47
CA THR A 307 2.19 -9.68 -18.10
C THR A 307 3.15 -10.40 -17.15
N ALA A 308 3.32 -11.72 -17.32
CA ALA A 308 4.28 -12.50 -16.55
C ALA A 308 5.75 -12.04 -16.76
N ALA A 309 6.11 -11.62 -17.98
CA ALA A 309 7.43 -11.05 -18.27
C ALA A 309 7.65 -9.73 -17.53
N VAL A 310 6.68 -8.79 -17.59
CA VAL A 310 6.73 -7.52 -16.83
C VAL A 310 6.84 -7.77 -15.33
N VAL A 311 6.03 -8.69 -14.80
CA VAL A 311 6.05 -9.09 -13.38
C VAL A 311 7.42 -9.64 -12.98
N LYS A 312 8.04 -10.47 -13.83
CA LYS A 312 9.37 -11.03 -13.58
C LYS A 312 10.44 -9.93 -13.55
N THR A 313 10.45 -9.04 -14.54
CA THR A 313 11.39 -7.92 -14.62
C THR A 313 11.26 -6.97 -13.43
N ALA A 314 10.03 -6.61 -13.07
CA ALA A 314 9.75 -5.78 -11.90
C ALA A 314 10.21 -6.44 -10.60
N ALA A 315 10.01 -7.76 -10.47
CA ALA A 315 10.43 -8.47 -9.28
C ALA A 315 11.96 -8.49 -9.15
N GLN A 316 12.67 -8.75 -10.24
CA GLN A 316 14.13 -8.67 -10.26
C GLN A 316 14.62 -7.26 -9.90
N PHE A 317 13.98 -6.23 -10.45
CA PHE A 317 14.34 -4.85 -10.15
C PHE A 317 14.18 -4.51 -8.66
N ILE A 318 13.07 -4.89 -8.02
CA ILE A 318 12.85 -4.66 -6.59
C ILE A 318 13.89 -5.39 -5.74
N ILE A 319 14.18 -6.65 -6.07
CA ILE A 319 15.17 -7.43 -5.33
C ILE A 319 16.56 -6.81 -5.40
N GLU A 320 16.98 -6.32 -6.57
CA GLU A 320 18.26 -5.62 -6.73
C GLU A 320 18.29 -4.28 -5.97
N LEU A 321 17.17 -3.55 -5.93
CA LEU A 321 17.06 -2.34 -5.10
C LEU A 321 17.21 -2.69 -3.61
N LEU A 322 16.54 -3.75 -3.13
CA LEU A 322 16.65 -4.22 -1.75
C LEU A 322 18.10 -4.63 -1.41
N GLU A 323 18.77 -5.38 -2.28
CA GLU A 323 20.19 -5.74 -2.12
C GLU A 323 21.07 -4.50 -2.01
N ARG A 324 20.93 -3.54 -2.93
CA ARG A 324 21.70 -2.30 -2.94
C ARG A 324 21.46 -1.47 -1.67
N LEU A 325 20.22 -1.41 -1.18
CA LEU A 325 19.88 -0.66 0.03
C LEU A 325 20.51 -1.31 1.27
N ILE A 326 20.42 -2.63 1.39
CA ILE A 326 20.95 -3.39 2.55
C ILE A 326 22.49 -3.40 2.53
N LEU A 327 23.11 -3.53 1.37
CA LEU A 327 24.57 -3.63 1.21
C LEU A 327 25.27 -2.27 1.14
N GLY A 328 24.55 -1.16 0.98
CA GLY A 328 25.12 0.14 0.69
C GLY A 328 24.49 1.33 1.42
N SER A 329 24.74 2.52 0.88
CA SER A 329 24.17 3.79 1.35
C SER A 329 22.74 4.01 0.80
N GLY A 330 21.79 3.21 1.30
CA GLY A 330 20.37 3.38 1.00
C GLY A 330 19.60 4.38 1.89
N ASP A 331 18.54 4.95 1.34
CA ASP A 331 17.53 5.79 2.03
C ASP A 331 16.45 4.90 2.69
N ALA A 332 16.17 5.14 3.98
CA ALA A 332 15.15 4.41 4.73
C ALA A 332 13.74 4.61 4.17
N ARG A 333 13.47 5.78 3.56
CA ARG A 333 12.17 6.08 2.95
C ARG A 333 11.93 5.27 1.68
N LEU A 334 12.96 5.11 0.85
CA LEU A 334 12.91 4.18 -0.28
C LEU A 334 12.73 2.74 0.19
N MET A 335 13.43 2.32 1.26
CA MET A 335 13.24 0.99 1.85
C MET A 335 11.78 0.78 2.27
N SER A 336 11.17 1.73 2.99
CA SER A 336 9.75 1.68 3.36
C SER A 336 8.82 1.56 2.14
N ALA A 337 9.14 2.22 1.03
CA ALA A 337 8.35 2.13 -0.19
C ALA A 337 8.51 0.79 -0.93
N LEU A 338 9.48 -0.04 -0.57
CA LEU A 338 9.66 -1.40 -1.10
C LEU A 338 9.06 -2.48 -0.20
N ILE A 339 8.40 -2.11 0.91
CA ILE A 339 7.70 -3.04 1.78
C ILE A 339 6.28 -3.28 1.22
N PRO A 340 5.84 -4.55 1.08
CA PRO A 340 4.47 -4.87 0.69
C PRO A 340 3.42 -4.19 1.58
N VAL A 341 2.31 -3.75 0.99
CA VAL A 341 1.19 -3.13 1.74
C VAL A 341 0.45 -4.11 2.65
N SER A 342 0.68 -5.41 2.46
CA SER A 342 0.10 -6.51 3.22
C SER A 342 1.11 -7.65 3.29
N ASP A 343 1.01 -8.51 4.31
CA ASP A 343 1.90 -9.67 4.43
C ASP A 343 1.87 -10.55 3.16
N PRO A 344 2.99 -10.66 2.41
CA PRO A 344 3.04 -11.41 1.16
C PRO A 344 2.83 -12.92 1.38
N ARG A 345 3.00 -13.45 2.60
CA ARG A 345 2.73 -14.85 2.93
C ARG A 345 1.24 -15.19 2.83
N MET A 346 0.37 -14.19 2.98
CA MET A 346 -1.09 -14.38 2.87
C MET A 346 -1.56 -14.50 1.41
N ALA A 347 -0.70 -14.17 0.45
CA ALA A 347 -1.03 -14.19 -0.97
C ALA A 347 -1.46 -15.57 -1.48
N GLY A 348 -0.89 -16.65 -0.91
CA GLY A 348 -1.22 -18.03 -1.28
C GLY A 348 -2.68 -18.43 -0.98
N PHE A 349 -3.37 -17.70 -0.10
CA PHE A 349 -4.77 -17.93 0.24
C PHE A 349 -5.74 -17.04 -0.54
N GLN A 350 -5.22 -16.12 -1.37
CA GLN A 350 -6.02 -15.20 -2.16
C GLN A 350 -6.27 -15.72 -3.57
N ARG A 351 -7.32 -15.21 -4.23
CA ARG A 351 -7.52 -15.46 -5.66
C ARG A 351 -6.36 -14.87 -6.47
N ARG A 352 -6.01 -15.56 -7.55
CA ARG A 352 -4.98 -15.12 -8.49
C ARG A 352 -5.30 -13.72 -9.02
N SER A 353 -4.32 -12.82 -8.93
CA SER A 353 -4.36 -11.41 -9.32
C SER A 353 -2.95 -10.96 -9.71
N PHE A 354 -2.80 -9.74 -10.26
CA PHE A 354 -1.47 -9.17 -10.50
C PHE A 354 -0.63 -9.17 -9.21
N ARG A 355 -1.22 -8.72 -8.09
CA ARG A 355 -0.57 -8.69 -6.77
C ARG A 355 -0.03 -10.05 -6.34
N THR A 356 -0.83 -11.12 -6.42
CA THR A 356 -0.39 -12.45 -5.99
C THR A 356 0.72 -13.00 -6.88
N ASP A 357 0.60 -12.81 -8.20
CA ASP A 357 1.63 -13.22 -9.16
C ASP A 357 2.92 -12.42 -8.93
N PHE A 358 2.79 -11.15 -8.56
CA PHE A 358 3.93 -10.28 -8.26
C PHE A 358 4.66 -10.69 -6.97
N TYR A 359 3.95 -10.96 -5.88
CA TYR A 359 4.57 -11.48 -4.65
C TYR A 359 5.27 -12.83 -4.89
N ALA A 360 4.67 -13.73 -5.66
CA ALA A 360 5.31 -15.00 -6.04
C ALA A 360 6.56 -14.79 -6.91
N ALA A 361 6.57 -13.78 -7.79
CA ALA A 361 7.74 -13.41 -8.57
C ALA A 361 8.85 -12.81 -7.70
N ILE A 362 8.50 -11.95 -6.74
CA ILE A 362 9.43 -11.38 -5.74
C ILE A 362 10.11 -12.47 -4.94
N GLN A 363 9.35 -13.44 -4.43
CA GLN A 363 9.91 -14.58 -3.69
C GLN A 363 10.89 -15.40 -4.52
N ARG A 364 10.52 -15.70 -5.77
CA ARG A 364 11.39 -16.43 -6.71
C ARG A 364 12.66 -15.64 -7.03
N ALA A 365 12.52 -14.34 -7.28
CA ALA A 365 13.65 -13.46 -7.60
C ALA A 365 14.61 -13.29 -6.41
N GLY A 366 14.11 -13.34 -5.17
CA GLY A 366 14.92 -13.21 -3.94
C GLY A 366 15.53 -14.51 -3.41
N ARG A 367 15.17 -15.68 -3.96
CA ARG A 367 15.69 -16.98 -3.50
C ARG A 367 17.23 -17.00 -3.53
N GLY A 368 17.85 -17.42 -2.42
CA GLY A 368 19.31 -17.50 -2.27
C GLY A 368 20.03 -16.17 -2.03
N LYS A 369 19.35 -15.02 -2.14
CA LYS A 369 20.00 -13.69 -2.03
C LYS A 369 20.08 -13.15 -0.61
N PHE A 370 19.12 -13.54 0.24
CA PHE A 370 18.98 -13.03 1.61
C PHE A 370 19.18 -14.10 2.69
N GLU A 371 19.56 -15.34 2.33
CA GLU A 371 19.69 -16.46 3.29
C GLU A 371 20.75 -16.21 4.38
N ASP A 372 21.80 -15.46 4.03
CA ASP A 372 22.88 -15.05 4.93
C ASP A 372 22.66 -13.64 5.51
N VAL A 373 21.49 -13.04 5.29
CA VAL A 373 21.14 -11.71 5.84
C VAL A 373 20.28 -11.89 7.08
N PHE A 374 20.78 -11.34 8.20
CA PHE A 374 20.14 -11.49 9.49
C PHE A 374 19.40 -10.22 9.93
N CYS A 375 18.16 -10.40 10.35
CA CYS A 375 17.39 -9.42 11.10
C CYS A 375 17.89 -9.36 12.53
N ARG A 376 17.84 -8.17 13.13
CA ARG A 376 18.11 -8.01 14.55
C ARG A 376 17.11 -8.81 15.39
N PRO A 377 17.57 -9.52 16.44
CA PRO A 377 16.67 -10.17 17.37
C PRO A 377 15.91 -9.17 18.22
N THR A 378 14.66 -9.48 18.55
CA THR A 378 13.80 -8.60 19.36
C THR A 378 14.32 -8.37 20.78
N TRP A 379 15.12 -9.30 21.31
CA TRP A 379 15.66 -9.27 22.67
C TRP A 379 16.93 -8.42 22.84
N LEU A 380 17.57 -7.95 21.76
CA LEU A 380 18.78 -7.12 21.82
C LEU A 380 18.55 -5.75 21.17
N ASN A 381 19.01 -4.70 21.83
CA ASN A 381 18.93 -3.35 21.29
C ASN A 381 19.76 -3.17 19.99
N ALA A 382 19.32 -2.24 19.15
CA ALA A 382 19.88 -2.04 17.82
C ALA A 382 21.33 -1.56 17.79
N ALA A 383 21.78 -0.83 18.80
CA ALA A 383 23.15 -0.32 18.85
C ALA A 383 24.14 -1.46 19.13
N ASP A 384 23.85 -2.30 20.13
CA ASP A 384 24.72 -3.42 20.49
C ASP A 384 24.66 -4.55 19.47
N PHE A 385 23.49 -4.82 18.88
CA PHE A 385 23.40 -5.78 17.78
C PHE A 385 24.26 -5.36 16.58
N ASP A 386 24.16 -4.10 16.11
CA ASP A 386 24.97 -3.61 14.98
C ASP A 386 26.48 -3.71 15.28
N LYS A 387 26.88 -3.39 16.52
CA LYS A 387 28.26 -3.48 16.97
C LYS A 387 28.78 -4.93 16.99
N LEU A 388 28.02 -5.85 17.59
CA LEU A 388 28.41 -7.25 17.72
C LEU A 388 28.33 -7.99 16.37
N ALA A 389 27.30 -7.73 15.56
CA ALA A 389 27.18 -8.32 14.23
C ALA A 389 28.36 -7.95 13.33
N LYS A 390 28.78 -6.67 13.32
CA LYS A 390 29.98 -6.23 12.58
C LYS A 390 31.25 -6.94 13.08
N ALA A 391 31.43 -7.05 14.40
CA ALA A 391 32.59 -7.71 14.98
C ALA A 391 32.63 -9.23 14.71
N SER A 392 31.46 -9.87 14.58
CA SER A 392 31.33 -11.29 14.22
C SER A 392 31.30 -11.55 12.71
N GLY A 393 31.38 -10.52 11.86
CA GLY A 393 31.25 -10.66 10.40
C GLY A 393 29.85 -11.08 9.93
N VAL A 394 28.82 -10.91 10.77
CA VAL A 394 27.44 -11.25 10.45
C VAL A 394 26.86 -10.16 9.53
N LYS A 395 26.44 -10.58 8.34
CA LYS A 395 25.73 -9.71 7.41
C LYS A 395 24.31 -9.45 7.94
N SER A 396 24.07 -8.23 8.41
CA SER A 396 22.81 -7.85 9.04
C SER A 396 22.18 -6.62 8.39
N ILE A 397 20.89 -6.40 8.65
CA ILE A 397 20.20 -5.20 8.22
C ILE A 397 20.86 -3.97 8.88
N PRO A 398 21.26 -2.95 8.11
CA PRO A 398 21.80 -1.72 8.67
C PRO A 398 20.84 -1.08 9.68
N ARG A 399 21.38 -0.63 10.83
CA ARG A 399 20.61 0.02 11.92
C ARG A 399 19.66 1.13 11.48
N LYS A 400 19.99 1.88 10.42
CA LYS A 400 19.14 2.94 9.85
C LYS A 400 17.77 2.45 9.35
N PHE A 401 17.61 1.16 9.11
CA PHE A 401 16.34 0.56 8.67
C PHE A 401 15.58 -0.14 9.81
N ASP A 402 16.06 -0.06 11.05
CA ASP A 402 15.42 -0.74 12.19
C ASP A 402 14.00 -0.23 12.45
N SER A 403 13.70 1.01 12.09
CA SER A 403 12.37 1.62 12.19
C SER A 403 11.46 1.32 10.99
N VAL A 404 11.92 0.58 9.99
CA VAL A 404 11.09 0.25 8.81
C VAL A 404 10.16 -0.91 9.16
N GLU A 405 8.90 -0.58 9.41
CA GLU A 405 7.85 -1.55 9.68
C GLU A 405 7.69 -2.55 8.52
N GLY A 406 7.46 -3.83 8.85
CA GLY A 406 7.27 -4.90 7.87
C GLY A 406 8.53 -5.45 7.20
N LEU A 407 9.68 -4.77 7.31
CA LEU A 407 10.96 -5.24 6.73
C LEU A 407 11.39 -6.63 7.24
N PRO A 408 11.34 -6.95 8.55
CA PRO A 408 11.66 -8.30 9.01
C PRO A 408 10.74 -9.37 8.42
N GLY A 409 9.45 -9.04 8.22
CA GLY A 409 8.48 -9.94 7.61
C GLY A 409 8.79 -10.21 6.14
N LEU A 410 9.11 -9.15 5.38
CA LEU A 410 9.55 -9.27 3.99
C LEU A 410 10.85 -10.09 3.88
N LEU A 411 11.84 -9.83 4.73
CA LEU A 411 13.10 -10.58 4.69
C LEU A 411 12.90 -12.05 5.03
N LYS A 412 12.10 -12.38 6.05
CA LYS A 412 11.71 -13.77 6.34
C LYS A 412 11.00 -14.42 5.14
N PHE A 413 10.14 -13.69 4.44
CA PHE A 413 9.50 -14.16 3.21
C PHE A 413 10.50 -14.43 2.06
N LEU A 414 11.60 -13.67 2.00
CA LEU A 414 12.70 -13.81 1.04
C LEU A 414 13.79 -14.82 1.47
N GLY A 415 13.64 -15.48 2.63
CA GLY A 415 14.59 -16.48 3.15
C GLY A 415 15.58 -15.97 4.19
N GLY A 416 15.53 -14.68 4.54
CA GLY A 416 16.30 -14.10 5.63
C GLY A 416 15.88 -14.65 7.00
N LYS A 417 16.81 -14.59 7.96
CA LYS A 417 16.64 -15.18 9.29
C LYS A 417 16.76 -14.11 10.37
N GLU A 418 16.30 -14.42 11.56
CA GLU A 418 16.60 -13.62 12.75
C GLU A 418 17.94 -14.11 13.32
N ALA A 419 18.81 -13.19 13.73
CA ALA A 419 20.09 -13.59 14.32
C ALA A 419 19.86 -14.28 15.67
N THR A 420 20.55 -15.39 15.88
CA THR A 420 20.60 -16.08 17.18
C THR A 420 21.75 -15.55 18.01
N PHE A 421 21.75 -15.89 19.29
CA PHE A 421 22.89 -15.59 20.17
C PHE A 421 24.20 -16.14 19.60
N GLU A 422 24.20 -17.37 19.07
CA GLU A 422 25.39 -18.01 18.48
C GLU A 422 25.99 -17.22 17.31
N ASN A 423 25.17 -16.49 16.55
CA ASN A 423 25.69 -15.65 15.47
C ASN A 423 26.56 -14.49 16.00
N ILE A 424 26.27 -13.97 17.19
CA ILE A 424 26.95 -12.78 17.73
C ILE A 424 27.90 -13.10 18.90
N ALA A 425 27.77 -14.26 19.53
CA ALA A 425 28.56 -14.67 20.69
C ALA A 425 30.09 -14.59 20.47
N PRO A 426 30.67 -14.93 19.30
CA PRO A 426 32.11 -14.84 19.08
C PRO A 426 32.69 -13.43 19.30
N ALA A 427 31.93 -12.37 18.99
CA ALA A 427 32.37 -10.98 19.15
C ALA A 427 32.58 -10.58 20.61
N LEU A 428 31.88 -11.21 21.56
CA LEU A 428 31.89 -10.84 22.98
C LEU A 428 33.25 -11.00 23.66
N LYS A 429 34.16 -11.79 23.08
CA LYS A 429 35.54 -11.92 23.57
C LYS A 429 36.34 -10.62 23.41
N GLY A 430 36.15 -9.94 22.27
CA GLY A 430 36.87 -8.70 21.94
C GLY A 430 36.05 -7.43 22.20
N THR A 431 34.73 -7.53 22.08
CA THR A 431 33.82 -6.40 21.98
C THR A 431 32.86 -6.39 23.16
N ALA A 432 32.99 -5.40 24.04
CA ALA A 432 32.05 -5.18 25.12
C ALA A 432 30.77 -4.48 24.60
N PRO A 433 29.56 -5.01 24.86
CA PRO A 433 28.32 -4.27 24.65
C PRO A 433 28.18 -3.12 25.66
N SER A 434 27.15 -2.29 25.50
CA SER A 434 26.72 -1.35 26.54
C SER A 434 26.23 -2.10 27.79
N VAL A 435 26.12 -1.41 28.93
CA VAL A 435 25.56 -2.03 30.17
C VAL A 435 24.14 -2.56 29.93
N THR A 436 23.33 -1.84 29.16
CA THR A 436 21.98 -2.27 28.78
C THR A 436 22.01 -3.51 27.88
N GLY A 437 22.85 -3.52 26.84
CA GLY A 437 23.00 -4.70 25.98
C GLY A 437 23.57 -5.91 26.71
N ALA A 438 24.50 -5.69 27.64
CA ALA A 438 25.02 -6.74 28.51
C ALA A 438 23.89 -7.36 29.36
N ALA A 439 23.03 -6.53 29.96
CA ALA A 439 21.88 -6.99 30.74
C ALA A 439 20.87 -7.74 29.87
N GLU A 440 20.58 -7.25 28.66
CA GLU A 440 19.70 -7.92 27.68
C GLU A 440 20.24 -9.30 27.27
N ILE A 441 21.54 -9.42 26.99
CA ILE A 441 22.19 -10.70 26.66
C ILE A 441 22.16 -11.65 27.86
N ALA A 442 22.50 -11.16 29.06
CA ALA A 442 22.46 -11.97 30.28
C ALA A 442 21.04 -12.48 30.58
N ALA A 443 20.02 -11.64 30.38
CA ALA A 443 18.62 -12.01 30.52
C ALA A 443 18.19 -13.05 29.48
N HIS A 444 18.61 -12.88 28.22
CA HIS A 444 18.32 -13.85 27.16
C HIS A 444 18.96 -15.21 27.45
N LEU A 445 20.24 -15.24 27.84
CA LEU A 445 20.95 -16.46 28.22
C LEU A 445 20.32 -17.14 29.44
N THR A 446 19.90 -16.35 30.44
CA THR A 446 19.16 -16.87 31.61
C THR A 446 17.88 -17.56 31.15
N THR A 447 17.11 -16.94 30.25
CA THR A 447 15.88 -17.51 29.70
C THR A 447 16.13 -18.83 28.95
N LEU A 448 17.18 -18.88 28.12
CA LEU A 448 17.59 -20.10 27.42
C LEU A 448 18.02 -21.20 28.40
N PHE A 449 18.74 -20.86 29.47
CA PHE A 449 19.11 -21.79 30.52
C PHE A 449 17.89 -22.33 31.28
N SER A 450 16.96 -21.45 31.69
CA SER A 450 15.74 -21.84 32.40
C SER A 450 14.86 -22.78 31.57
N THR A 451 14.87 -22.62 30.25
CA THR A 451 14.14 -23.47 29.29
C THR A 451 14.96 -24.65 28.76
N ARG A 452 16.16 -24.90 29.30
CA ARG A 452 17.09 -25.99 28.91
C ARG A 452 17.48 -25.98 27.43
N GLN A 453 17.55 -24.79 26.84
CA GLN A 453 18.03 -24.59 25.46
C GLN A 453 19.54 -24.35 25.40
N VAL A 454 20.18 -24.00 26.53
CA VAL A 454 21.62 -23.78 26.62
C VAL A 454 22.17 -24.43 27.89
N GLU A 455 23.33 -25.05 27.77
CA GLU A 455 24.05 -25.63 28.90
C GLU A 455 25.05 -24.61 29.48
N PRO A 456 25.18 -24.47 30.81
CA PRO A 456 26.11 -23.50 31.43
C PRO A 456 27.56 -23.63 30.93
N GLN A 457 27.99 -24.85 30.61
CA GLN A 457 29.34 -25.16 30.13
C GLN A 457 29.64 -24.57 28.74
N SER A 458 28.61 -24.25 27.96
CA SER A 458 28.75 -23.62 26.64
C SER A 458 28.98 -22.11 26.72
N ILE A 459 28.77 -21.49 27.89
CA ILE A 459 29.00 -20.06 28.10
C ILE A 459 30.47 -19.82 28.37
N ASN A 460 31.13 -19.10 27.46
CA ASN A 460 32.56 -18.84 27.57
C ASN A 460 32.84 -17.80 28.66
N PRO A 461 33.64 -18.10 29.70
CA PRO A 461 33.90 -17.16 30.78
C PRO A 461 34.70 -15.93 30.33
N ALA A 462 35.37 -15.98 29.17
CA ALA A 462 36.08 -14.86 28.57
C ALA A 462 35.16 -13.85 27.84
N TRP A 463 33.85 -14.11 27.75
CA TRP A 463 32.92 -13.16 27.13
C TRP A 463 32.66 -11.96 28.03
N LYS A 464 32.82 -10.76 27.47
CA LYS A 464 32.54 -9.48 28.13
C LYS A 464 31.03 -9.26 28.23
N LEU A 465 30.44 -9.68 29.34
CA LEU A 465 28.99 -9.71 29.55
C LEU A 465 28.54 -9.15 30.89
N TRP A 466 29.46 -8.88 31.81
CA TRP A 466 29.12 -8.62 33.21
C TRP A 466 29.48 -7.19 33.56
N SER A 467 28.51 -6.41 34.05
CA SER A 467 28.76 -5.01 34.43
C SER A 467 29.33 -4.91 35.85
N VAL A 468 30.49 -4.29 35.97
CA VAL A 468 31.15 -3.94 37.24
C VAL A 468 31.69 -2.52 37.14
N GLY A 469 31.28 -1.63 38.05
CA GLY A 469 31.74 -0.25 38.09
C GLY A 469 31.47 0.51 36.78
N LYS A 470 30.33 0.25 36.14
CA LYS A 470 29.94 0.76 34.81
C LYS A 470 30.80 0.28 33.63
N ARG A 471 31.67 -0.71 33.83
CA ARG A 471 32.43 -1.40 32.78
C ARG A 471 31.83 -2.77 32.52
N VAL A 472 31.77 -3.20 31.26
CA VAL A 472 31.38 -4.57 30.92
C VAL A 472 32.64 -5.43 30.75
N VAL A 473 32.78 -6.43 31.61
CA VAL A 473 33.97 -7.28 31.78
C VAL A 473 33.63 -8.77 31.62
N SER A 474 34.66 -9.61 31.51
CA SER A 474 34.53 -11.06 31.46
C SER A 474 34.30 -11.69 32.83
N LEU A 475 33.75 -12.92 32.89
CA LEU A 475 33.52 -13.61 34.17
C LEU A 475 34.86 -13.94 34.86
N ASP A 476 35.91 -14.18 34.06
CA ASP A 476 37.26 -14.41 34.55
C ASP A 476 37.82 -13.16 35.26
N GLU A 477 37.60 -11.97 34.70
CA GLU A 477 37.98 -10.69 35.33
C GLU A 477 37.21 -10.45 36.63
N VAL A 478 35.90 -10.69 36.64
CA VAL A 478 35.06 -10.54 37.84
C VAL A 478 35.54 -11.42 38.99
N LYS A 479 35.91 -12.68 38.69
CA LYS A 479 36.42 -13.63 39.70
C LYS A 479 37.76 -13.17 40.29
N GLN A 480 38.60 -12.51 39.50
CA GLN A 480 39.89 -12.00 39.94
C GLN A 480 39.75 -10.70 40.76
N GLU A 481 38.91 -9.76 40.30
CA GLU A 481 38.68 -8.47 40.95
C GLU A 481 37.87 -8.59 42.26
N ARG A 482 37.17 -9.72 42.48
CA ARG A 482 36.30 -9.98 43.66
C ARG A 482 35.24 -8.89 43.88
N THR A 483 34.72 -8.34 42.79
CA THR A 483 33.74 -7.27 42.74
C THR A 483 32.34 -7.80 42.42
N SER A 484 31.30 -7.17 42.97
CA SER A 484 29.91 -7.51 42.67
C SER A 484 29.46 -6.88 41.36
N PHE A 485 28.38 -7.40 40.77
CA PHE A 485 27.75 -6.76 39.62
C PHE A 485 27.14 -5.41 40.01
N ASP A 486 27.04 -4.51 39.03
CA ASP A 486 26.33 -3.24 39.22
C ASP A 486 24.83 -3.48 39.46
N ASP A 487 24.25 -2.85 40.48
CA ASP A 487 22.84 -3.03 40.84
C ASP A 487 21.90 -2.75 39.65
N GLY A 488 22.14 -1.67 38.91
CA GLY A 488 21.33 -1.32 37.73
C GLY A 488 21.45 -2.33 36.57
N PHE A 489 22.55 -3.08 36.47
CA PHE A 489 22.66 -4.19 35.52
C PHE A 489 21.84 -5.39 35.97
N VAL A 490 21.92 -5.74 37.26
CA VAL A 490 21.16 -6.85 37.85
C VAL A 490 19.66 -6.56 37.75
N GLU A 491 19.22 -5.37 38.13
CA GLU A 491 17.82 -4.94 38.05
C GLU A 491 17.29 -5.04 36.62
N ALA A 492 18.01 -4.51 35.63
CA ALA A 492 17.61 -4.56 34.22
C ALA A 492 17.54 -6.00 33.68
N ALA A 493 18.49 -6.86 34.06
CA ALA A 493 18.47 -8.27 33.66
C ALA A 493 17.30 -9.02 34.31
N VAL A 494 17.05 -8.79 35.60
CA VAL A 494 15.94 -9.38 36.36
C VAL A 494 14.58 -8.93 35.81
N GLU A 495 14.44 -7.65 35.47
CA GLU A 495 13.23 -7.10 34.87
C GLU A 495 12.86 -7.84 33.58
N LYS A 496 13.85 -8.11 32.72
CA LYS A 496 13.67 -8.84 31.46
C LYS A 496 13.39 -10.33 31.64
N VAL A 497 13.99 -10.97 32.64
CA VAL A 497 13.77 -12.40 32.96
C VAL A 497 12.44 -12.62 33.70
N GLY A 498 11.98 -11.62 34.46
CA GLY A 498 10.79 -11.71 35.31
C GLY A 498 10.99 -12.51 36.62
N SER A 499 12.20 -12.97 36.91
CA SER A 499 12.52 -13.75 38.11
C SER A 499 13.97 -13.54 38.59
N PRO A 500 14.19 -12.92 39.77
CA PRO A 500 15.51 -12.80 40.38
C PRO A 500 16.16 -14.16 40.66
N THR A 501 15.34 -15.14 41.03
CA THR A 501 15.78 -16.51 41.36
C THR A 501 16.39 -17.22 40.16
N GLU A 502 15.84 -16.99 38.96
CA GLU A 502 16.33 -17.61 37.72
C GLU A 502 17.71 -17.06 37.33
N LEU A 503 17.89 -15.74 37.41
CA LEU A 503 19.20 -15.13 37.17
C LEU A 503 20.22 -15.65 38.18
N ARG A 504 19.89 -15.71 39.47
CA ARG A 504 20.79 -16.24 40.50
C ARG A 504 21.12 -17.72 40.27
N ARG A 505 20.16 -18.54 39.84
CA ARG A 505 20.37 -19.95 39.49
C ARG A 505 21.32 -20.08 38.31
N PHE A 506 21.16 -19.25 37.28
CA PHE A 506 22.05 -19.21 36.14
C PHE A 506 23.48 -18.82 36.52
N ILE A 507 23.67 -17.74 37.29
CA ILE A 507 25.00 -17.32 37.76
C ILE A 507 25.64 -18.39 38.66
N THR A 508 24.85 -19.06 39.50
CA THR A 508 25.32 -20.20 40.31
C THR A 508 25.82 -21.34 39.43
N ALA A 509 25.14 -21.63 38.33
CA ALA A 509 25.54 -22.68 37.39
C ALA A 509 26.80 -22.32 36.59
N LEU A 510 27.07 -21.04 36.33
CA LEU A 510 28.30 -20.55 35.68
C LEU A 510 29.52 -20.46 36.63
N THR A 511 29.27 -20.47 37.93
CA THR A 511 30.29 -20.27 38.97
C THR A 511 30.16 -21.35 40.04
N ASP A 512 29.76 -20.96 41.25
CA ASP A 512 29.43 -21.80 42.39
C ASP A 512 28.53 -20.98 43.34
N LYS A 513 27.89 -21.65 44.32
CA LYS A 513 26.96 -20.98 45.24
C LYS A 513 27.58 -19.82 46.01
N VAL A 514 28.85 -19.92 46.40
CA VAL A 514 29.54 -18.92 47.22
C VAL A 514 29.89 -17.70 46.37
N THR A 515 30.41 -17.93 45.17
CA THR A 515 30.73 -16.86 44.23
C THR A 515 29.47 -16.14 43.78
N ALA A 516 28.41 -16.86 43.39
CA ALA A 516 27.15 -16.25 42.96
C ALA A 516 26.50 -15.37 44.04
N ALA A 517 26.56 -15.77 45.32
CA ALA A 517 26.05 -14.98 46.43
C ALA A 517 26.83 -13.66 46.67
N LYS A 518 28.11 -13.61 46.29
CA LYS A 518 28.92 -12.37 46.33
C LYS A 518 28.66 -11.48 45.12
N LEU A 519 28.39 -12.07 43.95
CA LEU A 519 28.15 -11.33 42.71
C LEU A 519 26.77 -10.68 42.66
N ILE A 520 25.76 -11.32 43.28
CA ILE A 520 24.39 -10.80 43.41
C ILE A 520 24.01 -10.81 44.91
N PRO A 521 24.35 -9.75 45.67
CA PRO A 521 24.00 -9.65 47.09
C PRO A 521 22.48 -9.51 47.29
N GLY A 522 21.86 -10.30 48.18
CA GLY A 522 20.47 -10.09 48.64
C GLY A 522 19.37 -11.02 48.09
N GLY A 523 19.70 -12.11 47.39
CA GLY A 523 18.70 -13.00 46.77
C GLY A 523 18.04 -14.06 47.69
N ASP A 524 18.23 -14.02 49.01
CA ASP A 524 17.67 -15.03 49.94
C ASP A 524 16.32 -14.54 50.50
N ALA A 525 15.24 -14.85 49.79
CA ALA A 525 13.91 -14.89 50.38
C ALA A 525 13.11 -16.08 49.83
N ALA A 526 12.70 -16.95 50.76
CA ALA A 526 11.79 -18.10 50.64
C ALA A 526 12.42 -19.48 50.34
N ASP A 527 13.15 -20.01 51.32
CA ASP A 527 13.12 -21.44 51.66
C ASP A 527 13.21 -21.58 53.19
N ALA A 528 12.06 -21.78 53.85
CA ALA A 528 11.99 -22.25 55.22
C ALA A 528 10.74 -23.15 55.40
N PRO A 529 10.89 -24.38 55.96
CA PRO A 529 9.79 -25.32 56.11
C PRO A 529 8.96 -25.06 57.38
N GLY A 530 7.64 -25.08 57.21
CA GLY A 530 6.62 -25.52 58.18
C GLY A 530 6.64 -24.98 59.62
N SER A 531 5.64 -24.16 59.96
CA SER A 531 4.99 -24.26 61.27
C SER A 531 3.47 -24.07 61.12
N GLY A 532 2.74 -25.05 61.64
CA GLY A 532 1.28 -25.10 61.62
C GLY A 532 0.67 -24.09 62.58
N GLY A 533 -0.40 -23.44 62.12
CA GLY A 533 -1.23 -22.55 62.93
C GLY A 533 -2.60 -22.42 62.27
N THR A 534 -3.56 -23.14 62.82
CA THR A 534 -4.97 -23.19 62.40
C THR A 534 -5.65 -21.85 62.67
N GLN A 535 -6.10 -21.14 61.62
CA GLN A 535 -7.14 -20.10 61.74
C GLN A 535 -8.12 -20.16 60.56
N ALA A 536 -9.40 -19.99 60.90
CA ALA A 536 -10.60 -20.19 60.10
C ALA A 536 -10.68 -19.30 58.83
N PRO A 537 -11.46 -19.72 57.81
CA PRO A 537 -11.40 -19.14 56.47
C PRO A 537 -12.12 -17.78 56.43
N LYS A 538 -11.34 -16.70 56.37
CA LYS A 538 -11.82 -15.44 55.80
C LYS A 538 -11.54 -15.49 54.30
N LEU A 539 -12.57 -15.74 53.50
CA LEU A 539 -12.51 -15.55 52.04
C LEU A 539 -12.31 -14.05 51.76
N ASN A 540 -11.07 -13.70 51.41
CA ASN A 540 -10.75 -12.56 50.55
C ASN A 540 -9.40 -12.91 49.89
N PRO A 541 -9.38 -13.35 48.62
CA PRO A 541 -8.11 -13.56 47.94
C PRO A 541 -7.52 -12.19 47.60
N GLN A 542 -6.68 -11.65 48.48
CA GLN A 542 -5.71 -10.63 48.09
C GLN A 542 -4.62 -11.31 47.27
N ILE A 543 -4.74 -11.23 45.95
CA ILE A 543 -3.71 -11.63 45.00
C ILE A 543 -2.61 -10.55 45.04
N SER A 544 -1.43 -10.92 45.53
CA SER A 544 -0.22 -10.06 45.49
C SER A 544 0.24 -9.88 44.03
N LEU A 545 0.17 -8.64 43.54
CA LEU A 545 0.36 -8.24 42.13
C LEU A 545 1.78 -7.77 41.78
N LYS A 546 2.80 -8.22 42.52
CA LYS A 546 4.23 -7.88 42.27
C LYS A 546 4.90 -8.66 41.13
N ARG A 547 4.15 -9.24 40.18
CA ARG A 547 4.68 -9.97 39.02
C ARG A 547 4.03 -9.46 37.73
N TRP A 548 4.81 -8.75 36.91
CA TRP A 548 4.35 -8.27 35.61
C TRP A 548 4.16 -9.47 34.66
N ARG A 549 2.90 -9.79 34.37
CA ARG A 549 2.47 -10.73 33.32
C ARG A 549 1.66 -9.96 32.28
N SER A 550 1.50 -10.51 31.07
CA SER A 550 0.57 -9.94 30.09
C SER A 550 -0.86 -9.93 30.64
N ALA A 551 -1.74 -9.05 30.14
CA ALA A 551 -3.10 -8.91 30.67
C ALA A 551 -3.87 -10.24 30.64
N GLU A 552 -3.64 -11.06 29.61
CA GLU A 552 -4.23 -12.38 29.42
C GLU A 552 -3.82 -13.34 30.54
N GLN A 553 -2.54 -13.39 30.87
CA GLN A 553 -2.02 -14.24 31.94
C GLN A 553 -2.50 -13.81 33.34
N GLN A 554 -2.74 -12.52 33.54
CA GLN A 554 -3.33 -12.01 34.77
C GLN A 554 -4.80 -12.44 34.89
N VAL A 555 -5.60 -12.32 33.81
CA VAL A 555 -6.98 -12.82 33.77
C VAL A 555 -7.03 -14.33 33.94
N LEU A 556 -6.13 -15.08 33.31
CA LEU A 556 -6.03 -16.53 33.49
C LEU A 556 -5.83 -16.90 34.96
N SER A 557 -4.97 -16.15 35.67
CA SER A 557 -4.72 -16.33 37.10
C SER A 557 -5.97 -16.03 37.94
N VAL A 558 -6.73 -14.99 37.59
CA VAL A 558 -8.01 -14.66 38.24
C VAL A 558 -9.05 -15.77 38.00
N LEU A 559 -9.20 -16.27 36.78
CA LEU A 559 -10.13 -17.34 36.44
C LEU A 559 -9.79 -18.65 37.16
N THR A 560 -8.50 -18.99 37.23
CA THR A 560 -8.04 -20.17 37.99
C THR A 560 -8.34 -20.01 39.49
N ALA A 561 -8.15 -18.81 40.06
CA ALA A 561 -8.51 -18.53 41.45
C ALA A 561 -10.02 -18.63 41.72
N LEU A 562 -10.86 -18.38 40.70
CA LEU A 562 -12.31 -18.61 40.74
C LEU A 562 -12.70 -20.08 40.53
N SER A 563 -11.74 -21.01 40.53
CA SER A 563 -11.94 -22.46 40.32
C SER A 563 -12.38 -22.84 38.90
N TRP A 564 -12.11 -21.99 37.91
CA TRP A 564 -12.31 -22.33 36.50
C TRP A 564 -11.17 -23.22 36.01
N LYS A 565 -11.48 -24.15 35.11
CA LYS A 565 -10.48 -24.97 34.42
C LYS A 565 -10.21 -24.37 33.06
N VAL A 566 -9.15 -23.56 32.94
CA VAL A 566 -8.89 -22.73 31.74
C VAL A 566 -7.42 -22.80 31.29
N GLU A 567 -7.20 -22.56 30.00
CA GLU A 567 -5.91 -22.56 29.32
C GLU A 567 -5.75 -21.32 28.43
N ASP A 568 -4.51 -20.88 28.22
CA ASP A 568 -4.16 -19.74 27.36
C ASP A 568 -4.02 -20.18 25.90
N VAL A 569 -4.82 -19.57 25.03
CA VAL A 569 -4.88 -19.84 23.58
C VAL A 569 -4.66 -18.58 22.74
N SER A 570 -4.23 -17.47 23.35
CA SER A 570 -3.99 -16.16 22.72
C SER A 570 -3.11 -16.20 21.47
N ARG A 571 -2.17 -17.15 21.40
CA ARG A 571 -1.25 -17.32 20.27
C ARG A 571 -1.83 -18.06 19.06
N GLN A 572 -3.04 -18.61 19.18
CA GLN A 572 -3.64 -19.46 18.16
C GLN A 572 -4.52 -18.68 17.16
N ASN A 573 -4.83 -17.41 17.44
CA ASN A 573 -5.64 -16.52 16.58
C ASN A 573 -7.04 -17.08 16.26
N ILE A 574 -7.70 -17.65 17.27
CA ILE A 574 -9.01 -18.33 17.16
C ILE A 574 -10.19 -17.47 17.61
N GLY A 575 -9.96 -16.18 17.89
CA GLY A 575 -11.00 -15.17 18.21
C GLY A 575 -11.30 -14.98 19.71
N TYR A 576 -10.47 -15.55 20.59
CA TYR A 576 -10.45 -15.36 22.04
C TYR A 576 -9.05 -15.70 22.58
N ASP A 577 -8.71 -15.24 23.79
CA ASP A 577 -7.40 -15.41 24.40
C ASP A 577 -7.31 -16.62 25.35
N ILE A 578 -8.43 -17.00 25.97
CA ILE A 578 -8.48 -18.04 27.01
C ILE A 578 -9.67 -18.96 26.73
N GLU A 579 -9.49 -20.27 26.91
CA GLU A 579 -10.58 -21.25 26.77
C GLU A 579 -10.64 -22.22 27.95
N GLY A 580 -11.82 -22.75 28.23
CA GLY A 580 -11.97 -23.77 29.27
C GLY A 580 -13.40 -23.97 29.73
N ARG A 581 -13.56 -24.29 31.03
CA ARG A 581 -14.87 -24.51 31.68
C ARG A 581 -15.01 -23.77 33.00
N THR A 582 -16.22 -23.27 33.25
CA THR A 582 -16.64 -22.68 34.53
C THR A 582 -16.77 -23.76 35.61
N PRO A 583 -16.86 -23.39 36.90
CA PRO A 583 -17.03 -24.34 38.01
C PRO A 583 -18.31 -25.19 37.87
N GLU A 584 -19.34 -24.66 37.20
CA GLU A 584 -20.60 -25.35 36.90
C GLU A 584 -20.50 -26.28 35.69
N GLY A 585 -19.30 -26.41 35.08
CA GLY A 585 -19.03 -27.31 33.97
C GLY A 585 -19.43 -26.79 32.59
N LYS A 586 -19.77 -25.50 32.46
CA LYS A 586 -20.11 -24.87 31.16
C LYS A 586 -18.85 -24.42 30.43
N ASP A 587 -18.87 -24.49 29.10
CA ASP A 587 -17.76 -23.97 28.30
C ASP A 587 -17.62 -22.44 28.44
N ALA A 588 -16.38 -21.98 28.41
CA ALA A 588 -16.01 -20.59 28.57
C ALA A 588 -14.90 -20.21 27.58
N PHE A 589 -15.16 -19.16 26.79
CA PHE A 589 -14.22 -18.57 25.85
C PHE A 589 -14.08 -17.10 26.25
N VAL A 590 -12.86 -16.66 26.57
CA VAL A 590 -12.62 -15.33 27.15
C VAL A 590 -11.64 -14.54 26.30
N GLU A 591 -12.08 -13.38 25.84
CA GLU A 591 -11.27 -12.36 25.17
C GLU A 591 -10.88 -11.28 26.17
N VAL A 592 -9.62 -10.85 26.17
CA VAL A 592 -9.07 -9.94 27.17
C VAL A 592 -8.76 -8.58 26.54
N LYS A 593 -9.32 -7.51 27.08
CA LYS A 593 -9.02 -6.13 26.66
C LYS A 593 -8.55 -5.29 27.83
N ALA A 594 -7.36 -4.72 27.72
CA ALA A 594 -6.85 -3.76 28.68
C ALA A 594 -7.53 -2.40 28.50
N ILE A 595 -7.94 -1.78 29.60
CA ILE A 595 -8.47 -0.42 29.68
C ILE A 595 -7.76 0.35 30.80
N GLU A 596 -7.58 1.65 30.61
CA GLU A 596 -6.95 2.58 31.55
C GLU A 596 -7.97 3.17 32.54
N TYR A 597 -9.21 3.36 32.10
CA TYR A 597 -10.29 3.90 32.94
C TYR A 597 -11.67 3.29 32.59
N PRO A 598 -12.62 3.24 33.55
CA PRO A 598 -13.95 2.69 33.32
C PRO A 598 -14.69 3.53 32.27
N GLY A 599 -15.28 2.86 31.29
CA GLY A 599 -15.97 3.51 30.17
C GLY A 599 -15.09 3.84 28.96
N GLN A 600 -13.78 3.52 28.99
CA GLN A 600 -12.94 3.61 27.80
C GLN A 600 -13.49 2.73 26.67
N ALA A 601 -13.52 3.28 25.46
CA ALA A 601 -13.91 2.53 24.28
C ALA A 601 -12.87 1.43 23.96
N PHE A 602 -13.36 0.23 23.68
CA PHE A 602 -12.56 -0.90 23.22
C PHE A 602 -12.95 -1.28 21.79
N THR A 603 -12.19 -2.17 21.15
CA THR A 603 -12.48 -2.64 19.79
C THR A 603 -12.37 -4.15 19.76
N LEU A 604 -13.36 -4.80 19.16
CA LEU A 604 -13.27 -6.21 18.78
C LEU A 604 -12.85 -6.29 17.31
N THR A 605 -11.94 -7.20 17.00
CA THR A 605 -11.63 -7.50 15.59
C THR A 605 -12.82 -8.18 14.91
N SER A 606 -12.84 -8.20 13.57
CA SER A 606 -13.88 -8.94 12.83
C SER A 606 -13.93 -10.42 13.18
N ASN A 607 -12.78 -11.01 13.56
CA ASN A 607 -12.69 -12.41 13.98
C ASN A 607 -13.29 -12.60 15.38
N GLU A 608 -12.89 -11.78 16.35
CA GLU A 608 -13.43 -11.80 17.73
C GLU A 608 -14.95 -11.60 17.75
N GLU A 609 -15.47 -10.64 16.99
CA GLU A 609 -16.91 -10.38 16.91
C GLU A 609 -17.68 -11.56 16.29
N ALA A 610 -17.15 -12.15 15.21
CA ALA A 610 -17.78 -13.30 14.56
C ALA A 610 -17.83 -14.53 15.49
N VAL A 611 -16.74 -14.78 16.22
CA VAL A 611 -16.65 -15.90 17.18
C VAL A 611 -17.53 -15.63 18.40
N ALA A 612 -17.56 -14.41 18.92
CA ALA A 612 -18.46 -14.01 20.00
C ALA A 612 -19.93 -14.24 19.64
N ARG A 613 -20.33 -13.85 18.43
CA ARG A 613 -21.69 -14.06 17.90
C ARG A 613 -22.03 -15.55 17.77
N GLN A 614 -21.07 -16.38 17.36
CA GLN A 614 -21.26 -17.82 17.23
C GLN A 614 -21.41 -18.53 18.59
N LYS A 615 -20.62 -18.10 19.58
CA LYS A 615 -20.51 -18.76 20.89
C LYS A 615 -21.52 -18.23 21.93
N GLY A 616 -22.11 -17.06 21.70
CA GLY A 616 -23.17 -16.48 22.54
C GLY A 616 -22.76 -16.41 24.03
N ASN A 617 -23.60 -16.94 24.92
CA ASN A 617 -23.38 -16.94 26.37
C ASN A 617 -22.10 -17.68 26.85
N ALA A 618 -21.49 -18.52 26.01
CA ALA A 618 -20.21 -19.15 26.34
C ALA A 618 -19.03 -18.18 26.14
N TYR A 619 -19.20 -17.11 25.37
CA TYR A 619 -18.20 -16.09 25.12
C TYR A 619 -18.28 -14.96 26.15
N ARG A 620 -17.12 -14.54 26.66
CA ARG A 620 -17.00 -13.48 27.65
C ARG A 620 -15.91 -12.50 27.26
N LEU A 621 -16.19 -11.22 27.43
CA LEU A 621 -15.19 -10.16 27.33
C LEU A 621 -14.69 -9.81 28.73
N ALA A 622 -13.40 -9.94 28.97
CA ALA A 622 -12.73 -9.52 30.19
C ALA A 622 -12.08 -8.15 29.99
N LEU A 623 -12.66 -7.10 30.57
CA LEU A 623 -12.07 -5.77 30.61
C LEU A 623 -11.16 -5.66 31.82
N VAL A 624 -9.89 -5.37 31.60
CA VAL A 624 -8.84 -5.42 32.62
C VAL A 624 -8.27 -4.04 32.85
N ARG A 625 -8.23 -3.59 34.10
CA ARG A 625 -7.61 -2.34 34.51
C ARG A 625 -6.69 -2.56 35.70
N GLN A 626 -5.48 -2.02 35.62
CA GLN A 626 -4.55 -2.03 36.74
C GLN A 626 -4.60 -0.69 37.49
N THR A 627 -4.89 -0.71 38.78
CA THR A 627 -4.95 0.47 39.64
C THR A 627 -4.02 0.29 40.85
N GLY A 628 -2.82 0.87 40.76
CA GLY A 628 -1.81 0.73 41.81
C GLY A 628 -1.43 -0.73 42.05
N GLU A 629 -1.69 -1.24 43.25
CA GLU A 629 -1.40 -2.62 43.66
C GLU A 629 -2.56 -3.62 43.37
N TYR A 630 -3.65 -3.18 42.73
CA TYR A 630 -4.82 -4.03 42.47
C TYR A 630 -5.15 -4.16 40.97
N LEU A 631 -5.64 -5.35 40.60
CA LEU A 631 -6.14 -5.66 39.28
C LEU A 631 -7.65 -5.73 39.36
N GLU A 632 -8.32 -4.91 38.57
CA GLU A 632 -9.76 -4.95 38.39
C GLU A 632 -10.08 -5.66 37.09
N VAL A 633 -10.98 -6.63 37.14
CA VAL A 633 -11.46 -7.35 35.97
C VAL A 633 -12.97 -7.33 35.96
N ALA A 634 -13.56 -6.83 34.87
CA ALA A 634 -14.99 -6.88 34.62
C ALA A 634 -15.27 -7.90 33.50
N PHE A 635 -16.20 -8.83 33.76
CA PHE A 635 -16.63 -9.82 32.78
C PHE A 635 -17.97 -9.43 32.19
N ILE A 636 -18.06 -9.45 30.85
CA ILE A 636 -19.29 -9.24 30.10
C ILE A 636 -19.59 -10.51 29.32
N GLU A 637 -20.62 -11.24 29.72
CA GLU A 637 -21.12 -12.40 28.96
C GLU A 637 -21.87 -11.93 27.73
N ASP A 638 -21.80 -12.69 26.63
CA ASP A 638 -22.47 -12.36 25.36
C ASP A 638 -22.34 -10.87 24.97
N PRO A 639 -21.10 -10.40 24.73
CA PRO A 639 -20.85 -8.97 24.52
C PRO A 639 -21.53 -8.43 23.26
N VAL A 640 -21.92 -9.29 22.31
CA VAL A 640 -22.65 -8.91 21.09
C VAL A 640 -24.06 -8.41 21.41
N HIS A 641 -24.71 -8.97 22.44
CA HIS A 641 -26.05 -8.55 22.86
C HIS A 641 -26.05 -7.61 24.07
N ASN A 642 -25.03 -7.70 24.93
CA ASN A 642 -24.96 -6.93 26.18
C ASN A 642 -24.15 -5.63 26.07
N VAL A 643 -23.50 -5.37 24.93
CA VAL A 643 -22.79 -4.10 24.66
C VAL A 643 -23.27 -3.50 23.34
N LYS A 644 -23.50 -2.19 23.32
CA LYS A 644 -23.82 -1.46 22.09
C LYS A 644 -22.57 -1.28 21.23
N LEU A 645 -22.26 -2.29 20.41
CA LEU A 645 -21.17 -2.23 19.44
C LEU A 645 -21.59 -1.43 18.19
N THR A 646 -20.79 -0.43 17.82
CA THR A 646 -20.98 0.31 16.57
C THR A 646 -19.95 -0.16 15.57
N ARG A 647 -20.38 -0.68 14.41
CA ARG A 647 -19.47 -1.06 13.34
C ARG A 647 -18.81 0.18 12.77
N GLN A 648 -17.57 0.44 13.17
CA GLN A 648 -16.77 1.55 12.65
C GLN A 648 -15.87 1.05 11.52
N CYS A 649 -16.14 1.48 10.29
CA CYS A 649 -15.18 1.37 9.20
C CYS A 649 -14.22 2.55 9.36
N ARG A 650 -13.05 2.34 9.98
CA ARG A 650 -12.08 3.42 10.22
C ARG A 650 -11.39 3.79 8.89
N LEU A 651 -12.04 4.65 8.11
CA LEU A 651 -11.44 5.44 7.05
C LEU A 651 -11.26 6.86 7.59
N TRP A 652 -10.04 7.41 7.55
CA TRP A 652 -9.84 8.82 7.91
C TRP A 652 -10.30 9.71 6.74
N LEU A 653 -11.34 10.50 6.96
CA LEU A 653 -11.85 11.53 6.05
C LEU A 653 -11.78 12.89 6.76
N TRP A 654 -11.21 13.88 6.09
CA TRP A 654 -11.23 15.26 6.55
C TRP A 654 -12.32 16.00 5.77
N GLU A 655 -13.37 16.42 6.48
CA GLU A 655 -14.50 17.17 5.92
C GLU A 655 -14.50 18.58 6.54
N CYS A 656 -14.36 19.62 5.71
CA CYS A 656 -14.50 21.02 6.14
C CYS A 656 -15.91 21.51 5.74
N GLN A 657 -16.86 21.47 6.67
CA GLN A 657 -18.25 21.85 6.38
C GLN A 657 -18.50 23.37 6.35
N ARG A 658 -17.56 24.22 6.81
CA ARG A 658 -17.61 25.69 6.67
C ARG A 658 -16.23 26.32 6.86
N MET A 659 -15.80 27.16 5.91
CA MET A 659 -14.64 28.04 6.08
C MET A 659 -15.02 29.22 6.99
N ILE A 660 -14.26 29.44 8.07
CA ILE A 660 -14.25 30.74 8.76
C ILE A 660 -13.25 31.63 8.03
N SER A 661 -13.77 32.53 7.19
CA SER A 661 -13.00 33.66 6.68
C SER A 661 -12.62 34.56 7.86
N THR A 662 -11.32 34.67 8.13
CA THR A 662 -10.79 35.67 9.07
C THR A 662 -10.20 36.86 8.31
N ARG A 663 -10.81 38.03 8.59
CA ARG A 663 -10.34 39.42 8.53
C ARG A 663 -10.81 40.30 7.36
N SER A 664 -11.63 41.31 7.65
CA SER A 664 -11.11 42.64 8.07
C SER A 664 -12.22 43.64 8.48
N VAL A 665 -11.88 44.38 9.53
CA VAL A 665 -12.38 45.65 10.11
C VAL A 665 -13.41 46.47 9.30
N SER A 666 -14.53 46.81 9.94
CA SER A 666 -15.02 48.21 9.98
C SER A 666 -15.86 48.46 11.25
N ARG A 667 -15.68 49.66 11.82
CA ARG A 667 -16.40 50.19 12.98
C ARG A 667 -17.85 50.50 12.59
N SER A 668 -18.80 50.16 13.44
CA SER A 668 -19.80 51.10 13.96
C SER A 668 -20.58 50.46 15.11
N SER A 669 -20.94 51.33 16.04
CA SER A 669 -21.60 51.14 17.32
C SER A 669 -23.05 50.60 17.24
N GLU A 670 -23.55 50.23 18.43
CA GLU A 670 -24.96 50.11 18.84
C GLU A 670 -25.58 48.69 18.94
N SER A 671 -25.58 48.19 20.18
CA SER A 671 -26.72 47.67 20.97
C SER A 671 -27.88 46.90 20.31
N GLY A 672 -28.15 45.72 20.85
CA GLY A 672 -29.48 45.05 20.86
C GLY A 672 -29.36 43.53 20.64
N LEU A 673 -29.35 42.67 21.66
CA LEU A 673 -30.50 42.02 22.34
C LEU A 673 -31.35 41.05 21.47
N PHE A 674 -31.53 39.85 22.05
CA PHE A 674 -32.56 38.81 21.86
C PHE A 674 -32.44 37.72 20.75
N CYS A 675 -32.13 36.50 21.21
CA CYS A 675 -32.98 35.28 21.21
C CYS A 675 -33.99 35.05 20.06
N GLU A 676 -33.90 33.91 19.35
CA GLU A 676 -34.94 32.84 19.32
C GLU A 676 -34.67 31.69 18.32
N THR A 677 -34.90 30.48 18.84
CA THR A 677 -35.39 29.20 18.28
C THR A 677 -35.47 28.90 16.77
N GLY A 678 -34.96 27.71 16.40
CA GLY A 678 -35.80 26.61 15.90
C GLY A 678 -36.02 26.44 14.39
N ARG A 679 -35.25 25.53 13.76
CA ARG A 679 -35.73 24.28 13.11
C ARG A 679 -34.55 23.47 12.58
#